data_AF-A0A8C2HSY5-F1
#
_entry.id   AF-A0A8C2HSY5-F1
#
_cell.length_a   1.000
_cell.length_b   1.000
_cell.length_c   1.000
_cell.angle_alpha   90.00
_cell.angle_beta   90.00
_cell.angle_gamma   90.00
#
_symmetry.space_group_name_H-M   'P 1'
#
loop_
_entity.id
_entity.type
_entity.pdbx_description
1 polymer ?
#
loop_
_entity_poly.entity_id
_entity_poly.type
_entity_poly.pdbx_seq_one_letter_code
_entity_poly.pdbx_strand_id
1 'polypeptide(L)'
;MAVWIQAQQLQGDALHQMQSLYGQHFPIEVRHYLSQWIEGQPWDGIDLENPQEEIKAKRLLDSLIQELQKKAEHQVGEDGFLLKIKLGHYASQLKSTYDRCPLELVRCIKHILYTEQRLVREATNSSSPVGSLMDSMSQKYHQINQAFEELRILTQDTENDLRKLQHNQEYFIIQYQESLRIQAQLSSLATLPPADRQLREPSLLSKRATVEAWLTREANTLQKYRLGLAEKHQKTLALLRKQQTVILDDELIQWKRRQQLAGNGGPPEGGLDILQSWCEKLAETIWQNRQQIRRAEHLRQQLPIPGPIEELLTELNSTITDIISALVTSTFIIEKQPPQVLKTQTKFAATVRLLVGGKLNVHMNPPQVKATIISEQQAKALLKNENTRNDSSGEILNNNCVMEYHQTTGTLSAHFRNMSLKRIRRSDRRGAESVTEEKFTILFESQFSVGGNELVFQVKTLSLPVVVIVHGSQDNNATATVLWDNAFAEPGRVPFIVPDKVLWPQLCEALNMKYKAEVQSNRGLSEENLVFLAQKAFSSSSVNPEDYRNMTMTWSQFNRESLPGRNFTFWQWFDGVMELTKKHLKPHWNDGAILGFVNKQQAQDMLMSKPNGTFLLRFSDSEIGGITIAWVAENPNKAGERMVWNLMPYTTKDFSIRSLADRISDLNHLLFLYPDRPKDEVFSKYYTPPLCKLDL
;
A
#
# COMPACT_ATOMS: atom_id res chain seq x y z
N MET A 1 23.58 -2.69 28.86
CA MET A 1 22.42 -3.26 28.13
C MET A 1 22.96 -4.01 26.94
N ALA A 2 22.41 -5.18 26.62
CA ALA A 2 22.85 -5.96 25.46
C ALA A 2 22.61 -5.17 24.17
N VAL A 3 23.57 -5.17 23.24
CA VAL A 3 23.46 -4.55 21.91
C VAL A 3 22.21 -5.07 21.19
N TRP A 4 21.85 -6.33 21.45
CA TRP A 4 20.63 -6.94 20.93
C TRP A 4 19.35 -6.15 21.18
N ILE A 5 19.19 -5.56 22.37
CA ILE A 5 17.97 -4.80 22.71
C ILE A 5 17.85 -3.54 21.83
N GLN A 6 18.98 -2.92 21.50
CA GLN A 6 19.03 -1.76 20.61
C GLN A 6 18.82 -2.20 19.15
N ALA A 7 19.38 -3.34 18.74
CA ALA A 7 19.18 -3.91 17.41
C ALA A 7 17.69 -4.25 17.15
N GLN A 8 16.96 -4.70 18.16
CA GLN A 8 15.52 -4.96 18.07
C GLN A 8 14.67 -3.70 17.79
N GLN A 9 15.22 -2.51 18.02
CA GLN A 9 14.55 -1.24 17.76
C GLN A 9 14.82 -0.71 16.34
N LEU A 10 15.69 -1.36 15.56
CA LEU A 10 15.95 -0.98 14.17
C LEU A 10 14.67 -1.12 13.32
N GLN A 11 14.49 -0.21 12.37
CA GLN A 11 13.35 -0.18 11.44
C GLN A 11 13.82 0.04 10.00
N GLY A 12 12.94 -0.21 9.03
CA GLY A 12 13.21 0.01 7.60
C GLY A 12 14.38 -0.82 7.06
N ASP A 13 15.22 -0.20 6.21
CA ASP A 13 16.35 -0.88 5.57
C ASP A 13 17.37 -1.44 6.58
N ALA A 14 17.55 -0.77 7.73
CA ALA A 14 18.44 -1.25 8.78
C ALA A 14 17.92 -2.55 9.41
N LEU A 15 16.59 -2.68 9.60
CA LEU A 15 15.98 -3.92 10.07
C LEU A 15 16.09 -5.03 9.03
N HIS A 16 15.89 -4.73 7.74
CA HIS A 16 16.06 -5.72 6.67
C HIS A 16 17.49 -6.21 6.54
N GLN A 17 18.47 -5.32 6.63
CA GLN A 17 19.88 -5.70 6.66
C GLN A 17 20.19 -6.55 7.90
N MET A 18 19.68 -6.18 9.08
CA MET A 18 19.82 -6.99 10.29
C MET A 18 19.20 -8.38 10.11
N GLN A 19 18.00 -8.49 9.54
CA GLN A 19 17.33 -9.77 9.28
C GLN A 19 18.13 -10.66 8.32
N SER A 20 18.77 -10.09 7.31
CA SER A 20 19.60 -10.85 6.35
C SER A 20 20.87 -11.47 6.95
N LEU A 21 21.29 -11.04 8.15
CA LEU A 21 22.43 -11.62 8.85
C LEU A 21 22.15 -13.03 9.39
N TYR A 22 20.88 -13.39 9.56
CA TYR A 22 20.47 -14.66 10.15
C TYR A 22 19.87 -15.60 9.12
N GLY A 23 20.13 -16.89 9.30
CA GLY A 23 19.69 -17.92 8.37
C GLY A 23 20.06 -19.30 8.88
N GLN A 24 20.25 -20.25 7.97
CA GLN A 24 20.65 -21.61 8.35
C GLN A 24 22.07 -21.67 8.93
N HIS A 25 22.94 -20.72 8.58
CA HIS A 25 24.30 -20.61 9.12
C HIS A 25 24.28 -20.19 10.59
N PHE A 26 23.44 -19.22 10.95
CA PHE A 26 23.26 -18.80 12.35
C PHE A 26 21.81 -18.35 12.61
N PRO A 27 21.00 -19.16 13.33
CA PRO A 27 19.59 -18.84 13.57
C PRO A 27 19.39 -17.61 14.46
N ILE A 28 18.44 -16.74 14.10
CA ILE A 28 18.15 -15.51 14.86
C ILE A 28 17.65 -15.83 16.28
N GLU A 29 17.00 -16.97 16.46
CA GLU A 29 16.53 -17.44 17.77
C GLU A 29 17.72 -17.72 18.71
N VAL A 30 18.83 -18.27 18.20
CA VAL A 30 20.05 -18.47 18.99
C VAL A 30 20.61 -17.12 19.43
N ARG A 31 20.68 -16.15 18.50
CA ARG A 31 21.09 -14.77 18.81
C ARG A 31 20.19 -14.13 19.87
N HIS A 32 18.87 -14.31 19.77
CA HIS A 32 17.89 -13.73 20.67
C HIS A 32 17.98 -14.31 22.09
N TYR A 33 17.91 -15.64 22.19
CA TYR A 33 17.85 -16.31 23.48
C TYR A 33 19.20 -16.34 24.20
N LEU A 34 20.33 -16.38 23.49
CA LEU A 34 21.67 -16.33 24.13
C LEU A 34 22.36 -14.98 23.97
N SER A 35 21.61 -13.91 23.73
CA SER A 35 22.16 -12.58 23.45
C SER A 35 23.23 -12.10 24.44
N GLN A 36 22.93 -12.19 25.74
CA GLN A 36 23.86 -11.79 26.81
C GLN A 36 25.11 -12.67 26.86
N TRP A 37 24.96 -13.98 26.67
CA TRP A 37 26.10 -14.90 26.71
C TRP A 37 27.01 -14.68 25.51
N ILE A 38 26.43 -14.57 24.31
CA ILE A 38 27.15 -14.34 23.06
C ILE A 38 27.94 -13.03 23.15
N GLU A 39 27.32 -11.94 23.57
CA GLU A 39 28.00 -10.64 23.69
C GLU A 39 29.09 -10.61 24.77
N GLY A 40 29.04 -11.53 25.74
CA GLY A 40 30.04 -11.64 26.81
C GLY A 40 31.28 -12.46 26.45
N GLN A 41 31.34 -13.10 25.28
CA GLN A 41 32.50 -13.92 24.90
C GLN A 41 33.60 -13.09 24.22
N PRO A 42 34.88 -13.47 24.37
CA PRO A 42 36.02 -12.75 23.80
C PRO A 42 36.24 -13.10 22.32
N TRP A 43 35.24 -12.91 21.45
CA TRP A 43 35.33 -13.22 20.02
C TRP A 43 36.47 -12.47 19.32
N ASP A 44 36.71 -11.21 19.70
CA ASP A 44 37.76 -10.38 19.12
C ASP A 44 39.18 -10.81 19.51
N GLY A 45 39.33 -11.55 20.60
CA GLY A 45 40.60 -12.09 21.07
C GLY A 45 41.05 -13.38 20.37
N ILE A 46 40.26 -13.88 19.41
CA ILE A 46 40.61 -15.05 18.58
C ILE A 46 41.11 -14.56 17.23
N ASP A 47 42.36 -14.91 16.93
CA ASP A 47 42.97 -14.70 15.62
C ASP A 47 42.51 -15.80 14.66
N LEU A 48 41.85 -15.37 13.57
CA LEU A 48 41.28 -16.27 12.57
C LEU A 48 42.33 -16.83 11.59
N GLU A 49 43.52 -16.23 11.55
CA GLU A 49 44.62 -16.67 10.68
C GLU A 49 45.62 -17.58 11.39
N ASN A 50 45.46 -17.77 12.72
CA ASN A 50 46.30 -18.65 13.52
C ASN A 50 45.62 -20.01 13.79
N PRO A 51 46.07 -21.11 13.17
CA PRO A 51 45.49 -22.45 13.39
C PRO A 51 45.57 -22.94 14.84
N GLN A 52 46.48 -22.41 15.67
CA GLN A 52 46.59 -22.80 17.08
C GLN A 52 45.42 -22.30 17.94
N GLU A 53 44.69 -21.30 17.47
CA GLU A 53 43.51 -20.74 18.14
C GLU A 53 42.23 -21.56 17.88
N GLU A 54 42.29 -22.57 17.00
CA GLU A 54 41.17 -23.47 16.69
C GLU A 54 40.65 -24.21 17.94
N ILE A 55 41.54 -24.54 18.88
CA ILE A 55 41.17 -25.16 20.16
C ILE A 55 40.30 -24.20 21.00
N LYS A 56 40.58 -22.90 20.99
CA LYS A 56 39.77 -21.91 21.70
C LYS A 56 38.41 -21.72 21.03
N ALA A 57 38.39 -21.68 19.70
CA ALA A 57 37.17 -21.64 18.92
C ALA A 57 36.29 -22.88 19.15
N LYS A 58 36.91 -24.07 19.27
CA LYS A 58 36.21 -25.32 19.60
C LYS A 58 35.56 -25.27 20.98
N ARG A 59 36.28 -24.76 21.99
CA ARG A 59 35.72 -24.58 23.35
C ARG A 59 34.53 -23.62 23.37
N LEU A 60 34.57 -22.55 22.57
CA LEU A 60 33.43 -21.62 22.45
C LEU A 60 32.23 -22.28 21.77
N LEU A 61 32.44 -23.09 20.73
CA LEU A 61 31.37 -23.87 20.10
C LEU A 61 30.73 -24.84 21.10
N ASP A 62 31.54 -25.60 21.84
CA ASP A 62 31.04 -26.56 22.82
C ASP A 62 30.25 -25.85 23.95
N SER A 63 30.75 -24.69 24.40
CA SER A 63 30.08 -23.88 25.42
C SER A 63 28.75 -23.28 24.92
N LEU A 64 28.69 -22.83 23.65
CA LEU A 64 27.48 -22.34 23.02
C LEU A 64 26.40 -23.44 22.93
N ILE A 65 26.81 -24.65 22.54
CA ILE A 65 25.91 -25.81 22.47
C ILE A 65 25.38 -26.14 23.87
N GLN A 66 26.25 -26.13 24.89
CA GLN A 66 25.86 -26.41 26.27
C GLN A 66 24.87 -25.37 26.80
N GLU A 67 25.07 -24.08 26.53
CA GLU A 67 24.13 -23.03 26.94
C GLU A 67 22.77 -23.13 26.22
N LEU A 68 22.75 -23.54 24.94
CA LEU A 68 21.50 -23.82 24.24
C LEU A 68 20.74 -25.00 24.84
N GLN A 69 21.45 -26.09 25.16
CA GLN A 69 20.86 -27.27 25.79
C GLN A 69 20.32 -26.95 27.17
N LYS A 70 21.11 -26.24 28.00
CA LYS A 70 20.67 -25.76 29.31
C LYS A 70 19.43 -24.89 29.17
N LYS A 71 19.40 -23.94 28.23
CA LYS A 71 18.25 -23.05 28.03
C LYS A 71 17.01 -23.79 27.53
N ALA A 72 17.18 -24.85 26.75
CA ALA A 72 16.10 -25.75 26.31
C ALA A 72 15.53 -26.55 27.48
N GLU A 73 16.38 -27.09 28.36
CA GLU A 73 15.97 -27.87 29.53
C GLU A 73 15.18 -27.05 30.55
N HIS A 74 15.46 -25.76 30.66
CA HIS A 74 14.75 -24.83 31.56
C HIS A 74 13.37 -24.39 31.04
N GLN A 75 12.97 -24.75 29.81
CA GLN A 75 11.63 -24.43 29.31
C GLN A 75 10.60 -25.43 29.84
N VAL A 76 9.54 -24.93 30.48
CA VAL A 76 8.44 -25.72 31.08
C VAL A 76 7.09 -25.12 30.65
N GLY A 77 6.04 -25.95 30.54
CA GLY A 77 4.69 -25.53 30.12
C GLY A 77 4.38 -25.76 28.64
N GLU A 78 3.11 -25.61 28.24
CA GLU A 78 2.65 -25.83 26.86
C GLU A 78 3.34 -24.88 25.86
N ASP A 79 3.54 -23.61 26.22
CA ASP A 79 4.25 -22.62 25.38
C ASP A 79 5.78 -22.87 25.33
N GLY A 80 6.35 -23.47 26.37
CA GLY A 80 7.78 -23.76 26.46
C GLY A 80 8.21 -25.02 25.69
N PHE A 81 7.27 -25.92 25.40
CA PHE A 81 7.54 -27.19 24.71
C PHE A 81 8.11 -27.00 23.30
N LEU A 82 7.49 -26.12 22.50
CA LEU A 82 7.96 -25.83 21.14
C LEU A 82 9.35 -25.18 21.15
N LEU A 83 9.59 -24.27 22.10
CA LEU A 83 10.87 -23.60 22.23
C LEU A 83 11.98 -24.58 22.63
N LYS A 84 11.69 -25.53 23.53
CA LYS A 84 12.62 -26.61 23.91
C LYS A 84 13.08 -27.44 22.71
N ILE A 85 12.14 -27.87 21.87
CA ILE A 85 12.45 -28.66 20.66
C ILE A 85 13.32 -27.84 19.70
N LYS A 86 12.96 -26.56 19.46
CA LYS A 86 13.72 -25.67 18.57
C LYS A 86 15.15 -25.44 19.06
N LEU A 87 15.33 -25.10 20.34
CA LEU A 87 16.67 -24.86 20.91
C LEU A 87 17.54 -26.12 20.87
N GLY A 88 16.97 -27.30 21.13
CA GLY A 88 17.67 -28.58 20.97
C GLY A 88 18.07 -28.90 19.52
N HIS A 89 17.19 -28.57 18.56
CA HIS A 89 17.50 -28.68 17.14
C HIS A 89 18.66 -27.75 16.74
N TYR A 90 18.62 -26.47 17.15
CA TYR A 90 19.69 -25.52 16.85
C TYR A 90 21.03 -25.92 17.46
N ALA A 91 21.04 -26.49 18.67
CA ALA A 91 22.25 -27.02 19.28
C ALA A 91 22.89 -28.14 18.42
N SER A 92 22.05 -29.04 17.90
CA SER A 92 22.49 -30.14 17.03
C SER A 92 22.95 -29.63 15.65
N GLN A 93 22.23 -28.65 15.09
CA GLN A 93 22.54 -28.00 13.83
C GLN A 93 23.89 -27.27 13.90
N LEU A 94 24.08 -26.39 14.87
CA LEU A 94 25.33 -25.63 15.04
C LEU A 94 26.52 -26.55 15.29
N LYS A 95 26.32 -27.64 16.05
CA LYS A 95 27.33 -28.68 16.18
C LYS A 95 27.67 -29.25 14.81
N SER A 96 26.69 -29.78 14.08
CA SER A 96 26.95 -30.40 12.76
C SER A 96 27.61 -29.44 11.76
N THR A 97 27.27 -28.15 11.80
CA THR A 97 27.79 -27.14 10.86
C THR A 97 29.24 -26.74 11.17
N TYR A 98 29.59 -26.56 12.45
CA TYR A 98 30.86 -25.94 12.85
C TYR A 98 31.83 -26.88 13.56
N ASP A 99 31.45 -28.14 13.84
CA ASP A 99 32.30 -29.10 14.58
C ASP A 99 33.64 -29.35 13.90
N ARG A 100 33.65 -29.36 12.55
CA ARG A 100 34.83 -29.57 11.69
C ARG A 100 35.58 -28.29 11.34
N CYS A 101 35.01 -27.11 11.61
CA CYS A 101 35.60 -25.81 11.31
C CYS A 101 35.17 -24.74 12.34
N PRO A 102 35.61 -24.85 13.61
CA PRO A 102 35.14 -23.96 14.68
C PRO A 102 35.49 -22.48 14.48
N LEU A 103 36.56 -22.18 13.73
CA LEU A 103 36.95 -20.81 13.39
C LEU A 103 35.91 -20.11 12.49
N GLU A 104 35.14 -20.85 11.68
CA GLU A 104 34.06 -20.27 10.87
C GLU A 104 32.89 -19.78 11.75
N LEU A 105 32.63 -20.43 12.89
CA LEU A 105 31.65 -19.95 13.87
C LEU A 105 32.08 -18.58 14.42
N VAL A 106 33.36 -18.48 14.81
CA VAL A 106 33.93 -17.23 15.34
C VAL A 106 33.85 -16.13 14.29
N ARG A 107 34.22 -16.42 13.03
CA ARG A 107 34.10 -15.47 11.91
C ARG A 107 32.65 -15.02 11.70
N CYS A 108 31.70 -15.96 11.73
CA CYS A 108 30.28 -15.68 11.58
C CYS A 108 29.76 -14.76 12.69
N ILE A 109 30.03 -15.09 13.96
CA ILE A 109 29.55 -14.30 15.10
C ILE A 109 30.20 -12.91 15.15
N LYS A 110 31.51 -12.80 14.86
CA LYS A 110 32.18 -11.49 14.74
C LYS A 110 31.53 -10.62 13.67
N HIS A 111 31.24 -11.19 12.50
CA HIS A 111 30.57 -10.46 11.42
C HIS A 111 29.16 -9.99 11.82
N ILE A 112 28.38 -10.85 12.48
CA ILE A 112 27.04 -10.52 12.97
C ILE A 112 27.11 -9.38 13.99
N LEU A 113 27.93 -9.52 15.05
CA LEU A 113 28.04 -8.51 16.12
C LEU A 113 28.56 -7.17 15.60
N TYR A 114 29.57 -7.20 14.72
CA TYR A 114 30.09 -5.99 14.09
C TYR A 114 29.02 -5.26 13.27
N THR A 115 28.27 -6.01 12.44
CA THR A 115 27.26 -5.42 11.56
C THR A 115 26.06 -4.90 12.36
N GLU A 116 25.60 -5.61 13.39
CA GLU A 116 24.59 -5.12 14.32
C GLU A 116 25.01 -3.80 14.98
N GLN A 117 26.23 -3.74 15.52
CA GLN A 117 26.75 -2.51 16.16
C GLN A 117 26.86 -1.35 15.17
N ARG A 118 27.27 -1.62 13.92
CA ARG A 118 27.33 -0.62 12.86
C ARG A 118 25.94 -0.07 12.55
N LEU A 119 24.96 -0.95 12.33
CA LEU A 119 23.57 -0.58 12.03
C LEU A 119 22.92 0.22 13.16
N VAL A 120 23.15 -0.18 14.42
CA VAL A 120 22.66 0.57 15.59
C VAL A 120 23.30 1.95 15.66
N ARG A 121 24.62 2.08 15.43
CA ARG A 121 25.30 3.38 15.40
C ARG A 121 24.80 4.27 14.25
N GLU A 122 24.62 3.71 13.06
CA GLU A 122 24.08 4.40 11.90
C GLU A 122 22.66 4.89 12.17
N ALA A 123 21.79 4.06 12.75
CA ALA A 123 20.42 4.44 13.12
C ALA A 123 20.36 5.50 14.25
N THR A 124 21.34 5.51 15.16
CA THR A 124 21.40 6.48 16.26
C THR A 124 21.96 7.83 15.80
N ASN A 125 22.88 7.85 14.83
CA ASN A 125 23.55 9.05 14.35
C ASN A 125 22.90 9.68 13.10
N SER A 126 22.03 8.95 12.39
CA SER A 126 21.36 9.47 11.21
C SER A 126 19.97 10.01 11.55
N SER A 127 19.86 11.35 11.62
CA SER A 127 18.61 12.05 11.36
C SER A 127 18.24 11.86 9.88
N SER A 128 17.84 10.64 9.52
CA SER A 128 17.45 10.28 8.15
C SER A 128 16.01 10.76 7.85
N PRO A 129 15.69 11.19 6.62
CA PRO A 129 14.35 11.69 6.23
C PRO A 129 13.22 10.66 6.45
N VAL A 130 13.57 9.36 6.49
CA VAL A 130 12.62 8.26 6.72
C VAL A 130 12.08 8.26 8.17
N GLY A 131 12.90 8.67 9.14
CA GLY A 131 12.47 8.84 10.54
C GLY A 131 11.48 9.99 10.70
N SER A 132 11.67 11.10 9.96
CA SER A 132 10.75 12.23 9.95
C SER A 132 9.37 11.89 9.33
N LEU A 133 9.34 11.04 8.31
CA LEU A 133 8.09 10.57 7.70
C LEU A 133 7.32 9.61 8.63
N MET A 134 8.01 8.72 9.36
CA MET A 134 7.38 7.84 10.34
C MET A 134 6.89 8.59 11.59
N ASP A 135 7.64 9.58 12.08
CA ASP A 135 7.17 10.48 13.15
C ASP A 135 5.94 11.27 12.73
N SER A 136 5.89 11.77 11.48
CA SER A 136 4.72 12.47 10.95
C SER A 136 3.50 11.56 10.81
N MET A 137 3.66 10.32 10.31
CA MET A 137 2.57 9.33 10.21
C MET A 137 2.05 8.92 11.59
N SER A 138 2.94 8.71 12.57
CA SER A 138 2.57 8.42 13.95
C SER A 138 1.83 9.61 14.59
N GLN A 139 2.28 10.84 14.37
CA GLN A 139 1.63 12.04 14.89
C GLN A 139 0.23 12.24 14.30
N LYS A 140 0.07 12.05 12.98
CA LYS A 140 -1.25 12.06 12.33
C LYS A 140 -2.19 11.00 12.89
N TYR A 141 -1.70 9.77 13.08
CA TYR A 141 -2.47 8.69 13.70
C TYR A 141 -2.98 9.09 15.10
N HIS A 142 -2.14 9.73 15.91
CA HIS A 142 -2.52 10.21 17.24
C HIS A 142 -3.57 11.33 17.16
N GLN A 143 -3.41 12.31 16.26
CA GLN A 143 -4.37 13.39 16.06
C GLN A 143 -5.76 12.86 15.63
N ILE A 144 -5.79 11.91 14.70
CA ILE A 144 -7.03 11.27 14.24
C ILE A 144 -7.73 10.57 15.41
N ASN A 145 -7.00 9.82 16.24
CA ASN A 145 -7.59 9.13 17.39
C ASN A 145 -8.04 10.08 18.50
N GLN A 146 -7.34 11.21 18.70
CA GLN A 146 -7.77 12.24 19.65
C GLN A 146 -9.11 12.87 19.22
N ALA A 147 -9.28 13.17 17.93
CA ALA A 147 -10.54 13.68 17.40
C ALA A 147 -11.69 12.66 17.53
N PHE A 148 -11.40 11.35 17.38
CA PHE A 148 -12.38 10.31 17.68
C PHE A 148 -12.80 10.27 19.14
N GLU A 149 -11.85 10.48 20.07
CA GLU A 149 -12.16 10.53 21.50
C GLU A 149 -13.03 11.75 21.84
N GLU A 150 -12.74 12.90 21.25
CA GLU A 150 -13.60 14.09 21.36
C GLU A 150 -15.02 13.82 20.83
N LEU A 151 -15.14 13.24 19.63
CA LEU A 151 -16.42 12.85 19.05
C LEU A 151 -17.19 11.85 19.92
N ARG A 152 -16.49 10.91 20.56
CA ARG A 152 -17.07 9.94 21.50
C ARG A 152 -17.68 10.65 22.72
N ILE A 153 -16.95 11.61 23.30
CA ILE A 153 -17.41 12.39 24.45
C ILE A 153 -18.64 13.22 24.07
N LEU A 154 -18.59 13.94 22.94
CA LEU A 154 -19.70 14.76 22.46
C LEU A 154 -20.96 13.92 22.19
N THR A 155 -20.81 12.76 21.56
CA THR A 155 -21.92 11.84 21.26
C THR A 155 -22.53 11.23 22.52
N GLN A 156 -21.72 10.99 23.55
CA GLN A 156 -22.20 10.51 24.85
C GLN A 156 -22.93 11.62 25.62
N ASP A 157 -22.47 12.86 25.53
CA ASP A 157 -23.12 14.01 26.16
C ASP A 157 -24.50 14.27 25.55
N THR A 158 -24.62 14.24 24.22
CA THR A 158 -25.93 14.37 23.54
C THR A 158 -26.89 13.23 23.89
N GLU A 159 -26.39 11.99 24.03
CA GLU A 159 -27.22 10.86 24.50
C GLU A 159 -27.73 11.09 25.93
N ASN A 160 -26.88 11.59 26.83
CA ASN A 160 -27.27 11.88 28.21
C ASN A 160 -28.35 12.97 28.27
N ASP A 161 -28.19 14.03 27.47
CA ASP A 161 -29.17 15.11 27.39
C ASP A 161 -30.49 14.65 26.75
N LEU A 162 -30.43 13.80 25.74
CA LEU A 162 -31.60 13.19 25.12
C LEU A 162 -32.40 12.33 26.13
N ARG A 163 -31.72 11.52 26.96
CA ARG A 163 -32.38 10.74 28.02
C ARG A 163 -33.03 11.63 29.07
N LYS A 164 -32.35 12.70 29.50
CA LYS A 164 -32.92 13.69 30.43
C LYS A 164 -34.13 14.39 29.82
N LEU A 165 -34.04 14.80 28.56
CA LEU A 165 -35.14 15.42 27.83
C LEU A 165 -36.35 14.48 27.73
N GLN A 166 -36.11 13.21 27.40
CA GLN A 166 -37.16 12.19 27.37
C GLN A 166 -37.86 12.06 28.73
N HIS A 167 -37.10 11.91 29.83
CA HIS A 167 -37.66 11.79 31.17
C HIS A 167 -38.48 13.02 31.57
N ASN A 168 -37.96 14.23 31.32
CA ASN A 168 -38.66 15.47 31.62
C ASN A 168 -39.94 15.61 30.79
N GLN A 169 -39.92 15.19 29.53
CA GLN A 169 -41.09 15.20 28.66
C GLN A 169 -42.16 14.20 29.11
N GLU A 170 -41.76 12.99 29.51
CA GLU A 170 -42.68 11.99 30.08
C GLU A 170 -43.35 12.52 31.35
N TYR A 171 -42.57 13.13 32.25
CA TYR A 171 -43.10 13.76 33.46
C TYR A 171 -44.05 14.91 33.15
N PHE A 172 -43.71 15.76 32.17
CA PHE A 172 -44.57 16.82 31.68
C PHE A 172 -45.91 16.29 31.18
N ILE A 173 -45.91 15.22 30.38
CA ILE A 173 -47.13 14.59 29.86
C ILE A 173 -48.02 14.09 31.00
N ILE A 174 -47.43 13.50 32.06
CA ILE A 174 -48.18 13.05 33.25
C ILE A 174 -48.83 14.25 33.97
N GLN A 175 -48.08 15.33 34.19
CA GLN A 175 -48.63 16.54 34.82
C GLN A 175 -49.71 17.21 33.96
N TYR A 176 -49.57 17.16 32.64
CA TYR A 176 -50.57 17.67 31.71
C TYR A 176 -51.87 16.85 31.79
N GLN A 177 -51.76 15.51 31.87
CA GLN A 177 -52.92 14.64 32.09
C GLN A 177 -53.59 14.90 33.44
N GLU A 178 -52.82 15.16 34.50
CA GLU A 178 -53.38 15.53 35.80
C GLU A 178 -54.11 16.88 35.72
N SER A 179 -53.59 17.86 34.98
CA SER A 179 -54.31 19.12 34.72
C SER A 179 -55.67 18.90 34.05
N LEU A 180 -55.73 18.02 33.04
CA LEU A 180 -56.99 17.64 32.39
C LEU A 180 -57.94 16.93 33.35
N ARG A 181 -57.41 16.09 34.25
CA ARG A 181 -58.20 15.41 35.29
C ARG A 181 -58.80 16.40 36.28
N ILE A 182 -58.02 17.37 36.75
CA ILE A 182 -58.51 18.46 37.62
C ILE A 182 -59.58 19.28 36.90
N GLN A 183 -59.40 19.55 35.61
CA GLN A 183 -60.40 20.26 34.80
C GLN A 183 -61.72 19.47 34.67
N ALA A 184 -61.64 18.16 34.49
CA ALA A 184 -62.82 17.29 34.49
C ALA A 184 -63.50 17.20 35.88
N GLN A 185 -62.72 17.22 36.97
CA GLN A 185 -63.28 17.30 38.31
C GLN A 185 -64.01 18.62 38.52
N LEU A 186 -63.44 19.74 38.08
CA LEU A 186 -64.06 21.07 38.15
C LEU A 186 -65.38 21.13 37.36
N SER A 187 -65.44 20.54 36.17
CA SER A 187 -66.70 20.47 35.41
C SER A 187 -67.73 19.56 36.08
N SER A 188 -67.31 18.47 36.74
CA SER A 188 -68.21 17.59 37.50
C SER A 188 -68.76 18.22 38.79
N LEU A 189 -68.08 19.22 39.38
CA LEU A 189 -68.60 19.92 40.57
C LEU A 189 -69.93 20.63 40.30
N ALA A 190 -70.26 20.93 39.04
CA ALA A 190 -71.52 21.57 38.68
C ALA A 190 -72.75 20.69 39.00
N THR A 191 -72.59 19.38 39.22
CA THR A 191 -73.68 18.45 39.54
C THR A 191 -73.88 18.22 41.04
N LEU A 192 -73.03 18.80 41.91
CA LEU A 192 -73.09 18.62 43.36
C LEU A 192 -73.87 19.75 44.08
N PRO A 193 -74.36 19.51 45.31
CA PRO A 193 -75.03 20.52 46.13
C PRO A 193 -74.14 21.75 46.41
N PRO A 194 -74.73 22.95 46.59
CA PRO A 194 -73.98 24.21 46.74
C PRO A 194 -72.98 24.22 47.92
N ALA A 195 -73.33 23.56 49.02
CA ALA A 195 -72.50 23.51 50.23
C ALA A 195 -71.20 22.71 50.01
N ASP A 196 -71.28 21.56 49.34
CA ASP A 196 -70.11 20.73 49.02
C ASP A 196 -69.23 21.37 47.94
N ARG A 197 -69.84 22.11 47.02
CA ARG A 197 -69.15 22.86 45.97
C ARG A 197 -68.29 23.98 46.56
N GLN A 198 -68.85 24.81 47.44
CA GLN A 198 -68.11 25.90 48.10
C GLN A 198 -66.88 25.41 48.88
N LEU A 199 -66.90 24.17 49.39
CA LEU A 199 -65.81 23.58 50.17
C LEU A 199 -64.67 23.03 49.29
N ARG A 200 -64.98 22.47 48.10
CA ARG A 200 -63.99 21.80 47.23
C ARG A 200 -63.47 22.66 46.07
N GLU A 201 -64.28 23.59 45.56
CA GLU A 201 -63.96 24.43 44.39
C GLU A 201 -62.69 25.30 44.58
N PRO A 202 -62.47 25.99 45.71
CA PRO A 202 -61.27 26.82 45.90
C PRO A 202 -59.97 26.01 45.90
N SER A 203 -59.99 24.81 46.50
CA SER A 203 -58.83 23.90 46.56
C SER A 203 -58.45 23.39 45.17
N LEU A 204 -59.44 23.01 44.36
CA LEU A 204 -59.22 22.53 43.00
C LEU A 204 -58.76 23.65 42.05
N LEU A 205 -59.29 24.87 42.19
CA LEU A 205 -58.83 26.04 41.44
C LEU A 205 -57.38 26.41 41.79
N SER A 206 -57.00 26.38 43.07
CA SER A 206 -55.63 26.63 43.51
C SER A 206 -54.65 25.56 42.99
N LYS A 207 -55.04 24.28 43.04
CA LYS A 207 -54.26 23.18 42.44
C LYS A 207 -54.10 23.37 40.93
N ARG A 208 -55.18 23.71 40.21
CA ARG A 208 -55.14 23.97 38.76
C ARG A 208 -54.17 25.09 38.42
N ALA A 209 -54.25 26.23 39.10
CA ALA A 209 -53.35 27.36 38.86
C ALA A 209 -51.88 27.00 39.12
N THR A 210 -51.61 26.20 40.14
CA THR A 210 -50.25 25.72 40.46
C THR A 210 -49.70 24.80 39.35
N VAL A 211 -50.51 23.85 38.88
CA VAL A 211 -50.14 22.93 37.79
C VAL A 211 -50.00 23.67 36.46
N GLU A 212 -50.90 24.58 36.11
CA GLU A 212 -50.83 25.40 34.88
C GLU A 212 -49.58 26.30 34.85
N ALA A 213 -49.23 26.93 35.98
CA ALA A 213 -48.02 27.72 36.11
C ALA A 213 -46.76 26.86 35.94
N TRP A 214 -46.75 25.65 36.52
CA TRP A 214 -45.67 24.69 36.35
C TRP A 214 -45.56 24.22 34.88
N LEU A 215 -46.68 23.85 34.25
CA LEU A 215 -46.71 23.42 32.84
C LEU A 215 -46.19 24.52 31.90
N THR A 216 -46.59 25.77 32.12
CA THR A 216 -46.12 26.88 31.29
C THR A 216 -44.61 27.09 31.42
N ARG A 217 -44.08 27.00 32.65
CA ARG A 217 -42.64 27.08 32.92
C ARG A 217 -41.90 25.91 32.28
N GLU A 218 -42.40 24.70 32.47
CA GLU A 218 -41.73 23.48 32.02
C GLU A 218 -41.77 23.31 30.51
N ALA A 219 -42.83 23.76 29.83
CA ALA A 219 -42.87 23.81 28.36
C ALA A 219 -41.73 24.67 27.80
N ASN A 220 -41.46 25.82 28.41
CA ASN A 220 -40.32 26.67 28.03
C ASN A 220 -38.98 26.00 28.33
N THR A 221 -38.86 25.30 29.46
CA THR A 221 -37.66 24.52 29.82
C THR A 221 -37.39 23.42 28.79
N LEU A 222 -38.41 22.63 28.43
CA LEU A 222 -38.31 21.57 27.42
C LEU A 222 -37.91 22.13 26.05
N GLN A 223 -38.46 23.28 25.66
CA GLN A 223 -38.08 23.93 24.41
C GLN A 223 -36.60 24.36 24.42
N LYS A 224 -36.10 24.90 25.54
CA LYS A 224 -34.67 25.24 25.70
C LYS A 224 -33.78 23.99 25.62
N TYR A 225 -34.18 22.90 26.26
CA TYR A 225 -33.43 21.63 26.18
C TYR A 225 -33.41 21.05 24.77
N ARG A 226 -34.53 21.12 24.04
CA ARG A 226 -34.59 20.72 22.62
C ARG A 226 -33.63 21.53 21.76
N LEU A 227 -33.60 22.86 21.92
CA LEU A 227 -32.68 23.73 21.19
C LEU A 227 -31.21 23.46 21.54
N GLY A 228 -30.89 23.36 22.85
CA GLY A 228 -29.53 23.05 23.29
C GLY A 228 -29.04 21.69 22.77
N LEU A 229 -29.91 20.68 22.72
CA LEU A 229 -29.58 19.37 22.15
C LEU A 229 -29.32 19.46 20.64
N ALA A 230 -30.15 20.20 19.90
CA ALA A 230 -29.96 20.41 18.46
C ALA A 230 -28.64 21.15 18.14
N GLU A 231 -28.31 22.19 18.90
CA GLU A 231 -27.04 22.91 18.76
C GLU A 231 -25.82 22.02 19.06
N LYS A 232 -25.91 21.16 20.08
CA LYS A 232 -24.87 20.17 20.38
C LYS A 232 -24.70 19.18 19.23
N HIS A 233 -25.79 18.66 18.68
CA HIS A 233 -25.73 17.81 17.48
C HIS A 233 -25.09 18.54 16.29
N GLN A 234 -25.43 19.81 16.05
CA GLN A 234 -24.83 20.58 14.96
C GLN A 234 -23.29 20.68 15.11
N LYS A 235 -22.81 20.94 16.33
CA LYS A 235 -21.36 20.95 16.63
C LYS A 235 -20.72 19.58 16.42
N THR A 236 -21.35 18.51 16.90
CA THR A 236 -20.87 17.13 16.71
C THR A 236 -20.79 16.77 15.23
N LEU A 237 -21.82 17.09 14.43
CA LEU A 237 -21.83 16.81 13.00
C LEU A 237 -20.77 17.61 12.24
N ALA A 238 -20.51 18.85 12.63
CA ALA A 238 -19.44 19.66 12.03
C ALA A 238 -18.04 19.05 12.27
N LEU A 239 -17.75 18.64 13.51
CA LEU A 239 -16.49 17.95 13.83
C LEU A 239 -16.40 16.61 13.10
N LEU A 240 -17.52 15.88 13.02
CA LEU A 240 -17.58 14.59 12.36
C LEU A 240 -17.35 14.71 10.85
N ARG A 241 -17.87 15.77 10.20
CA ARG A 241 -17.60 16.09 8.80
C ARG A 241 -16.11 16.40 8.58
N LYS A 242 -15.52 17.20 9.46
CA LYS A 242 -14.07 17.50 9.41
C LYS A 242 -13.24 16.22 9.52
N GLN A 243 -13.58 15.35 10.45
CA GLN A 243 -12.89 14.08 10.65
C GLN A 243 -13.06 13.13 9.45
N GLN A 244 -14.27 13.09 8.87
CA GLN A 244 -14.55 12.34 7.65
C GLN A 244 -13.70 12.82 6.47
N THR A 245 -13.55 14.13 6.27
CA THR A 245 -12.70 14.70 5.20
C THR A 245 -11.25 14.26 5.36
N VAL A 246 -10.67 14.34 6.57
CA VAL A 246 -9.29 13.87 6.79
C VAL A 246 -9.11 12.39 6.42
N ILE A 247 -10.05 11.53 6.82
CA ILE A 247 -9.93 10.09 6.56
C ILE A 247 -10.18 9.74 5.09
N LEU A 248 -11.19 10.36 4.46
CA LEU A 248 -11.61 10.00 3.10
C LEU A 248 -10.83 10.75 2.02
N ASP A 249 -10.55 12.03 2.21
CA ASP A 249 -9.98 12.91 1.18
C ASP A 249 -8.45 12.98 1.27
N ASP A 250 -7.86 12.70 2.45
CA ASP A 250 -6.40 12.62 2.61
C ASP A 250 -5.92 11.16 2.69
N GLU A 251 -6.26 10.44 3.77
CA GLU A 251 -5.65 9.14 4.07
C GLU A 251 -6.05 8.05 3.07
N LEU A 252 -7.33 7.97 2.71
CA LEU A 252 -7.83 7.01 1.71
C LEU A 252 -7.32 7.35 0.30
N ILE A 253 -7.25 8.63 -0.07
CA ILE A 253 -6.69 9.05 -1.36
C ILE A 253 -5.20 8.74 -1.43
N GLN A 254 -4.44 8.98 -0.37
CA GLN A 254 -3.04 8.64 -0.28
C GLN A 254 -2.81 7.12 -0.38
N TRP A 255 -3.66 6.31 0.25
CA TRP A 255 -3.62 4.85 0.08
C TRP A 255 -3.92 4.43 -1.37
N LYS A 256 -4.96 5.00 -2.00
CA LYS A 256 -5.27 4.73 -3.43
C LYS A 256 -4.11 5.12 -4.34
N ARG A 257 -3.43 6.25 -4.06
CA ARG A 257 -2.25 6.69 -4.81
C ARG A 257 -1.08 5.72 -4.63
N ARG A 258 -0.84 5.21 -3.42
CA ARG A 258 0.18 4.18 -3.20
C ARG A 258 -0.15 2.89 -3.95
N GLN A 259 -1.41 2.44 -3.93
CA GLN A 259 -1.85 1.28 -4.72
C GLN A 259 -1.64 1.48 -6.23
N GLN A 260 -1.90 2.68 -6.74
CA GLN A 260 -1.62 3.03 -8.14
C GLN A 260 -0.13 2.94 -8.48
N LEU A 261 0.74 3.51 -7.63
CA LEU A 261 2.20 3.46 -7.82
C LEU A 261 2.76 2.04 -7.63
N ALA A 262 2.17 1.23 -6.74
CA ALA A 262 2.50 -0.19 -6.59
C ALA A 262 2.24 -0.97 -7.90
N GLY A 263 1.28 -0.55 -8.73
CA GLY A 263 1.07 -1.07 -10.09
C GLY A 263 2.29 -0.89 -11.02
N ASN A 264 3.13 0.12 -10.76
CA ASN A 264 4.40 0.34 -11.44
C ASN A 264 5.60 -0.30 -10.72
N GLY A 265 5.37 -1.05 -9.64
CA GLY A 265 6.44 -1.60 -8.83
C GLY A 265 6.91 -0.68 -7.70
N GLY A 266 6.10 0.31 -7.33
CA GLY A 266 6.34 1.15 -6.16
C GLY A 266 6.28 0.39 -4.83
N PRO A 267 6.55 1.09 -3.72
CA PRO A 267 6.39 0.52 -2.40
C PRO A 267 4.97 -0.05 -2.22
N PRO A 268 4.80 -1.16 -1.48
CA PRO A 268 3.49 -1.72 -1.20
C PRO A 268 2.54 -0.68 -0.57
N GLU A 269 1.26 -0.73 -0.94
CA GLU A 269 0.22 0.20 -0.50
C GLU A 269 -0.01 0.23 1.02
N GLY A 270 0.40 -0.83 1.71
CA GLY A 270 0.16 -1.04 3.14
C GLY A 270 -1.23 -1.63 3.42
N GLY A 271 -1.39 -2.17 4.63
CA GLY A 271 -2.63 -2.81 5.05
C GLY A 271 -3.80 -1.82 5.17
N LEU A 272 -5.00 -2.27 4.81
CA LEU A 272 -6.24 -1.49 4.94
C LEU A 272 -6.80 -1.45 6.36
N ASP A 273 -6.23 -2.21 7.30
CA ASP A 273 -6.86 -2.45 8.60
C ASP A 273 -6.96 -1.19 9.48
N ILE A 274 -5.96 -0.30 9.41
CA ILE A 274 -6.00 1.00 10.09
C ILE A 274 -7.13 1.87 9.50
N LEU A 275 -7.17 2.00 8.17
CA LEU A 275 -8.22 2.76 7.47
C LEU A 275 -9.61 2.17 7.74
N GLN A 276 -9.73 0.84 7.75
CA GLN A 276 -10.97 0.18 8.12
C GLN A 276 -11.38 0.55 9.54
N SER A 277 -10.48 0.47 10.51
CA SER A 277 -10.79 0.81 11.90
C SER A 277 -11.31 2.25 12.05
N TRP A 278 -10.74 3.20 11.30
CA TRP A 278 -11.20 4.59 11.29
C TRP A 278 -12.55 4.75 10.60
N CYS A 279 -12.77 4.11 9.46
CA CYS A 279 -14.04 4.13 8.76
C CYS A 279 -15.16 3.48 9.58
N GLU A 280 -14.87 2.40 10.29
CA GLU A 280 -15.79 1.72 11.20
C GLU A 280 -16.15 2.58 12.40
N LYS A 281 -15.16 3.24 13.04
CA LYS A 281 -15.41 4.21 14.11
C LYS A 281 -16.29 5.36 13.63
N LEU A 282 -16.01 5.93 12.44
CA LEU A 282 -16.87 6.95 11.84
C LEU A 282 -18.28 6.43 11.63
N ALA A 283 -18.44 5.26 11.00
CA ALA A 283 -19.74 4.67 10.71
C ALA A 283 -20.57 4.47 11.99
N GLU A 284 -19.93 3.98 13.06
CA GLU A 284 -20.56 3.79 14.36
C GLU A 284 -21.00 5.11 14.98
N THR A 285 -20.12 6.12 15.05
CA THR A 285 -20.46 7.44 15.61
C THR A 285 -21.52 8.18 14.79
N ILE A 286 -21.47 8.10 13.46
CA ILE A 286 -22.51 8.63 12.57
C ILE A 286 -23.84 7.95 12.85
N TRP A 287 -23.85 6.61 12.93
CA TRP A 287 -25.07 5.86 13.14
C TRP A 287 -25.70 6.17 14.50
N GLN A 288 -24.89 6.27 15.56
CA GLN A 288 -25.35 6.65 16.90
C GLN A 288 -26.01 8.04 16.90
N ASN A 289 -25.35 9.05 16.32
CA ASN A 289 -25.94 10.39 16.23
C ASN A 289 -27.23 10.40 15.39
N ARG A 290 -27.33 9.58 14.34
CA ARG A 290 -28.56 9.45 13.54
C ARG A 290 -29.72 8.92 14.36
N GLN A 291 -29.47 7.88 15.16
CA GLN A 291 -30.49 7.31 16.05
C GLN A 291 -30.92 8.31 17.13
N GLN A 292 -29.98 9.11 17.67
CA GLN A 292 -30.30 10.18 18.61
C GLN A 292 -31.19 11.26 18.00
N ILE A 293 -30.86 11.75 16.79
CA ILE A 293 -31.66 12.77 16.09
C ILE A 293 -33.07 12.24 15.78
N ARG A 294 -33.20 10.99 15.34
CA ARG A 294 -34.51 10.36 15.11
C ARG A 294 -35.33 10.21 16.39
N ARG A 295 -34.70 9.85 17.51
CA ARG A 295 -35.37 9.82 18.82
C ARG A 295 -35.82 11.22 19.24
N ALA A 296 -35.01 12.26 19.01
CA ALA A 296 -35.41 13.64 19.27
C ALA A 296 -36.61 14.06 18.41
N GLU A 297 -36.64 13.66 17.14
CA GLU A 297 -37.77 13.87 16.24
C GLU A 297 -39.04 13.15 16.73
N HIS A 298 -38.91 11.90 17.19
CA HIS A 298 -40.02 11.16 17.77
C HIS A 298 -40.58 11.84 19.03
N LEU A 299 -39.70 12.30 19.94
CA LEU A 299 -40.11 13.08 21.12
C LEU A 299 -40.82 14.37 20.72
N ARG A 300 -40.34 15.06 19.67
CA ARG A 300 -41.02 16.25 19.14
C ARG A 300 -42.42 15.94 18.62
N GLN A 301 -42.59 14.84 17.89
CA GLN A 301 -43.90 14.40 17.37
C GLN A 301 -44.87 14.02 18.49
N GLN A 302 -44.40 13.40 19.58
CA GLN A 302 -45.24 13.06 20.73
C GLN A 302 -45.77 14.29 21.49
N LEU A 303 -44.96 15.34 21.60
CA LEU A 303 -45.35 16.61 22.23
C LEU A 303 -44.96 17.79 21.33
N PRO A 304 -45.84 18.18 20.38
CA PRO A 304 -45.57 19.29 19.48
C PRO A 304 -45.67 20.62 20.23
N ILE A 305 -44.53 21.28 20.40
CA ILE A 305 -44.43 22.63 20.94
C ILE A 305 -43.97 23.52 19.78
N PRO A 306 -44.77 24.53 19.36
CA PRO A 306 -44.40 25.42 18.26
C PRO A 306 -43.03 26.07 18.47
N GLY A 307 -42.18 26.06 17.44
CA GLY A 307 -40.87 26.72 17.46
C GLY A 307 -39.90 26.20 16.39
N PRO A 308 -38.68 26.73 16.33
CA PRO A 308 -37.74 26.50 15.21
C PRO A 308 -37.11 25.10 15.19
N ILE A 309 -37.43 24.25 16.17
CA ILE A 309 -36.82 22.92 16.32
C ILE A 309 -37.14 21.98 15.15
N GLU A 310 -38.28 22.16 14.48
CA GLU A 310 -38.68 21.34 13.33
C GLU A 310 -37.74 21.55 12.14
N GLU A 311 -37.40 22.80 11.83
CA GLU A 311 -36.46 23.14 10.76
C GLU A 311 -35.05 22.63 11.09
N LEU A 312 -34.60 22.84 12.33
CA LEU A 312 -33.29 22.39 12.80
C LEU A 312 -33.12 20.86 12.75
N LEU A 313 -34.11 20.10 13.22
CA LEU A 313 -34.06 18.63 13.15
C LEU A 313 -34.07 18.13 11.70
N THR A 314 -34.81 18.81 10.81
CA THR A 314 -34.80 18.50 9.37
C THR A 314 -33.41 18.72 8.76
N GLU A 315 -32.76 19.84 9.06
CA GLU A 315 -31.40 20.15 8.60
C GLU A 315 -30.36 19.15 9.14
N LEU A 316 -30.44 18.81 10.43
CA LEU A 316 -29.57 17.80 11.06
C LEU A 316 -29.75 16.42 10.41
N ASN A 317 -30.99 16.01 10.15
CA ASN A 317 -31.29 14.76 9.45
C ASN A 317 -30.75 14.76 8.00
N SER A 318 -30.84 15.87 7.27
CA SER A 318 -30.24 15.99 5.94
C SER A 318 -28.72 15.85 6.02
N THR A 319 -28.08 16.66 6.87
CA THR A 319 -26.62 16.70 7.03
C THR A 319 -26.05 15.33 7.39
N ILE A 320 -26.66 14.63 8.35
CA ILE A 320 -26.17 13.31 8.75
C ILE A 320 -26.41 12.23 7.68
N THR A 321 -27.46 12.39 6.86
CA THR A 321 -27.73 11.52 5.71
C THR A 321 -26.70 11.72 4.60
N ASP A 322 -26.26 12.96 4.37
CA ASP A 322 -25.20 13.28 3.42
C ASP A 322 -23.85 12.74 3.88
N ILE A 323 -23.56 12.87 5.18
CA ILE A 323 -22.34 12.32 5.80
C ILE A 323 -22.29 10.80 5.64
N ILE A 324 -23.35 10.06 5.99
CA ILE A 324 -23.33 8.59 5.85
C ILE A 324 -23.26 8.16 4.38
N SER A 325 -23.94 8.88 3.48
CA SER A 325 -23.88 8.60 2.05
C SER A 325 -22.47 8.77 1.49
N ALA A 326 -21.78 9.86 1.85
CA ALA A 326 -20.40 10.09 1.46
C ALA A 326 -19.47 9.00 2.01
N LEU A 327 -19.68 8.55 3.26
CA LEU A 327 -18.87 7.49 3.85
C LEU A 327 -19.05 6.15 3.13
N VAL A 328 -20.30 5.71 2.96
CA VAL A 328 -20.62 4.40 2.36
C VAL A 328 -20.14 4.33 0.92
N THR A 329 -20.35 5.39 0.13
CA THR A 329 -19.94 5.43 -1.28
C THR A 329 -18.43 5.47 -1.45
N SER A 330 -17.71 6.24 -0.61
CA SER A 330 -16.24 6.37 -0.73
C SER A 330 -15.47 5.15 -0.22
N THR A 331 -16.06 4.38 0.70
CA THR A 331 -15.43 3.22 1.34
C THR A 331 -15.70 1.89 0.63
N PHE A 332 -16.44 1.91 -0.48
CA PHE A 332 -16.52 0.80 -1.41
C PHE A 332 -15.32 0.89 -2.39
N ILE A 333 -14.29 0.10 -2.14
CA ILE A 333 -12.99 0.24 -2.80
C ILE A 333 -12.49 -1.09 -3.38
N ILE A 334 -11.55 -0.99 -4.31
CA ILE A 334 -10.87 -2.15 -4.89
C ILE A 334 -9.61 -2.41 -4.09
N GLU A 335 -9.61 -3.50 -3.33
CA GLU A 335 -8.49 -3.94 -2.51
C GLU A 335 -7.40 -4.59 -3.38
N LYS A 336 -7.79 -5.44 -4.33
CA LYS A 336 -6.88 -6.04 -5.31
C LYS A 336 -7.31 -5.64 -6.71
N GLN A 337 -6.50 -4.83 -7.37
CA GLN A 337 -6.77 -4.36 -8.74
C GLN A 337 -6.74 -5.53 -9.74
N PRO A 338 -7.56 -5.49 -10.81
CA PRO A 338 -7.36 -6.36 -11.95
C PRO A 338 -6.03 -6.07 -12.64
N PRO A 339 -5.47 -7.02 -13.42
CA PRO A 339 -4.31 -6.75 -14.25
C PRO A 339 -4.57 -5.55 -15.18
N GLN A 340 -3.70 -4.55 -15.15
CA GLN A 340 -3.85 -3.34 -15.97
C GLN A 340 -3.50 -3.58 -17.44
N VAL A 341 -2.80 -4.66 -17.77
CA VAL A 341 -2.72 -5.19 -19.13
C VAL A 341 -3.52 -6.48 -19.17
N LEU A 342 -4.67 -6.44 -19.84
CA LEU A 342 -5.63 -7.54 -19.84
C LEU A 342 -5.67 -8.21 -21.21
N LYS A 343 -5.25 -9.48 -21.27
CA LYS A 343 -5.36 -10.28 -22.48
C LYS A 343 -6.76 -10.92 -22.60
N THR A 344 -7.39 -10.78 -23.77
CA THR A 344 -8.68 -11.45 -24.05
C THR A 344 -8.60 -12.96 -23.83
N GLN A 345 -9.69 -13.57 -23.38
CA GLN A 345 -9.82 -15.01 -23.09
C GLN A 345 -8.88 -15.53 -22.00
N THR A 346 -8.19 -14.64 -21.28
CA THR A 346 -7.33 -15.01 -20.14
C THR A 346 -8.10 -14.77 -18.85
N LYS A 347 -7.97 -15.70 -17.90
CA LYS A 347 -8.58 -15.55 -16.57
C LYS A 347 -7.85 -14.48 -15.77
N PHE A 348 -8.61 -13.67 -15.05
CA PHE A 348 -8.08 -12.66 -14.15
C PHE A 348 -8.94 -12.54 -12.88
N ALA A 349 -8.37 -11.88 -11.88
CA ALA A 349 -8.97 -11.73 -10.57
C ALA A 349 -8.97 -10.27 -10.11
N ALA A 350 -9.90 -9.93 -9.22
CA ALA A 350 -9.95 -8.67 -8.50
C ALA A 350 -10.68 -8.87 -7.16
N THR A 351 -10.40 -8.01 -6.19
CA THR A 351 -11.09 -8.03 -4.89
C THR A 351 -11.64 -6.65 -4.58
N VAL A 352 -12.93 -6.59 -4.24
CA VAL A 352 -13.61 -5.36 -3.81
C VAL A 352 -13.97 -5.49 -2.33
N ARG A 353 -13.79 -4.45 -1.54
CA ARG A 353 -14.04 -4.42 -0.09
C ARG A 353 -14.91 -3.22 0.27
N LEU A 354 -15.83 -3.40 1.20
CA LEU A 354 -16.59 -2.31 1.83
C LEU A 354 -16.08 -2.12 3.26
N LEU A 355 -15.32 -1.04 3.50
CA LEU A 355 -14.65 -0.83 4.81
C LEU A 355 -15.63 -0.66 5.98
N VAL A 356 -16.86 -0.20 5.71
CA VAL A 356 -17.90 0.00 6.74
C VAL A 356 -18.89 -1.15 6.87
N GLY A 357 -18.72 -2.22 6.07
CA GLY A 357 -19.71 -3.29 5.92
C GLY A 357 -19.94 -4.10 7.20
N GLY A 358 -18.93 -4.26 8.03
CA GLY A 358 -19.03 -4.92 9.33
C GLY A 358 -19.96 -4.16 10.27
N LYS A 359 -19.67 -2.87 10.53
CA LYS A 359 -20.40 -2.04 11.50
C LYS A 359 -21.81 -1.63 11.06
N LEU A 360 -22.05 -1.49 9.76
CA LEU A 360 -23.38 -1.17 9.24
C LEU A 360 -24.28 -2.41 9.05
N ASN A 361 -23.85 -3.58 9.51
CA ASN A 361 -24.58 -4.85 9.42
C ASN A 361 -24.99 -5.26 7.99
N VAL A 362 -24.26 -4.78 6.97
CA VAL A 362 -24.52 -5.12 5.56
C VAL A 362 -24.33 -6.62 5.32
N HIS A 363 -23.44 -7.25 6.09
CA HIS A 363 -23.19 -8.69 6.05
C HIS A 363 -24.40 -9.56 6.44
N MET A 364 -25.45 -9.01 7.08
CA MET A 364 -26.66 -9.76 7.42
C MET A 364 -27.50 -10.13 6.19
N ASN A 365 -27.37 -9.38 5.10
CA ASN A 365 -27.91 -9.71 3.79
C ASN A 365 -26.87 -9.36 2.72
N PRO A 366 -25.85 -10.22 2.52
CA PRO A 366 -24.67 -9.87 1.75
C PRO A 366 -25.04 -9.53 0.30
N PRO A 367 -24.69 -8.33 -0.19
CA PRO A 367 -25.11 -7.92 -1.51
C PRO A 367 -24.26 -8.56 -2.61
N GLN A 368 -24.82 -8.59 -3.81
CA GLN A 368 -24.10 -8.98 -5.02
C GLN A 368 -23.36 -7.77 -5.60
N VAL A 369 -22.11 -7.99 -5.99
CA VAL A 369 -21.28 -7.05 -6.74
C VAL A 369 -21.21 -7.51 -8.18
N LYS A 370 -21.47 -6.59 -9.12
CA LYS A 370 -21.37 -6.82 -10.55
C LYS A 370 -20.19 -6.05 -11.13
N ALA A 371 -19.34 -6.72 -11.88
CA ALA A 371 -18.22 -6.17 -12.63
C ALA A 371 -18.62 -5.95 -14.09
N THR A 372 -18.31 -4.78 -14.64
CA THR A 372 -18.58 -4.44 -16.05
C THR A 372 -17.40 -3.65 -16.63
N ILE A 373 -17.00 -3.95 -17.86
CA ILE A 373 -15.96 -3.17 -18.53
C ILE A 373 -16.59 -2.01 -19.29
N ILE A 374 -16.06 -0.82 -19.09
CA ILE A 374 -16.51 0.42 -19.72
C ILE A 374 -15.34 1.19 -20.31
N SER A 375 -15.61 2.01 -21.32
CA SER A 375 -14.62 2.87 -21.98
C SER A 375 -14.37 4.16 -21.20
N GLU A 376 -13.34 4.89 -21.60
CA GLU A 376 -13.07 6.24 -21.10
C GLU A 376 -14.27 7.19 -21.21
N GLN A 377 -14.94 7.21 -22.36
CA GLN A 377 -16.09 8.08 -22.58
C GLN A 377 -17.25 7.72 -21.65
N GLN A 378 -17.48 6.42 -21.43
CA GLN A 378 -18.53 5.93 -20.52
C GLN A 378 -18.21 6.26 -19.07
N ALA A 379 -16.94 6.14 -18.65
CA ALA A 379 -16.53 6.55 -17.30
C ALA A 379 -16.70 8.06 -17.08
N LYS A 380 -16.39 8.89 -18.09
CA LYS A 380 -16.63 10.34 -18.06
C LYS A 380 -18.12 10.66 -17.94
N ALA A 381 -18.98 9.97 -18.67
CA ALA A 381 -20.44 10.13 -18.59
C ALA A 381 -21.01 9.70 -17.22
N LEU A 382 -20.46 8.62 -16.63
CA LEU A 382 -20.85 8.16 -15.29
C LEU A 382 -20.60 9.22 -14.20
N LEU A 383 -19.51 9.97 -14.27
CA LEU A 383 -19.24 11.05 -13.32
C LEU A 383 -20.21 12.23 -13.44
N LYS A 384 -20.84 12.40 -14.60
CA LYS A 384 -21.85 13.44 -14.85
C LYS A 384 -23.28 12.99 -14.50
N ASN A 385 -23.45 11.76 -13.97
CA ASN A 385 -24.75 11.13 -13.74
C ASN A 385 -25.64 11.06 -14.99
N GLU A 386 -25.04 11.04 -16.19
CA GLU A 386 -25.78 10.76 -17.41
C GLU A 386 -26.18 9.27 -17.40
N ASN A 387 -27.43 8.98 -17.76
CA ASN A 387 -28.02 7.64 -17.64
C ASN A 387 -27.38 6.66 -18.64
N THR A 388 -26.26 6.04 -18.28
CA THR A 388 -25.53 5.05 -19.09
C THR A 388 -25.98 3.61 -18.83
N ARG A 389 -27.19 3.41 -18.29
CA ARG A 389 -27.72 2.07 -17.98
C ARG A 389 -27.80 1.23 -19.26
N ASN A 390 -26.84 0.30 -19.39
CA ASN A 390 -26.74 -0.85 -20.33
C ASN A 390 -25.68 -0.79 -21.44
N ASP A 391 -24.93 0.30 -21.60
CA ASP A 391 -23.83 0.30 -22.57
C ASP A 391 -22.52 -0.16 -21.91
N SER A 392 -22.25 -1.46 -21.99
CA SER A 392 -20.92 -2.01 -21.67
C SER A 392 -20.01 -1.96 -22.90
N SER A 393 -18.73 -1.70 -22.67
CA SER A 393 -17.71 -1.78 -23.73
C SER A 393 -17.25 -3.21 -24.00
N GLY A 394 -17.77 -4.22 -23.30
CA GLY A 394 -17.35 -5.60 -23.50
C GLY A 394 -18.07 -6.61 -22.61
N GLU A 395 -17.86 -7.89 -22.90
CA GLU A 395 -18.48 -9.02 -22.21
C GLU A 395 -17.46 -9.69 -21.29
N ILE A 396 -17.64 -9.53 -19.97
CA ILE A 396 -16.88 -10.26 -18.94
C ILE A 396 -17.71 -11.47 -18.49
N LEU A 397 -17.11 -12.65 -18.51
CA LEU A 397 -17.65 -13.88 -17.93
C LEU A 397 -17.34 -13.94 -16.43
N ASN A 398 -18.22 -14.58 -15.65
CA ASN A 398 -18.11 -14.71 -14.18
C ASN A 398 -18.02 -13.35 -13.48
N ASN A 399 -18.82 -12.38 -13.94
CA ASN A 399 -18.73 -10.99 -13.54
C ASN A 399 -19.63 -10.63 -12.35
N ASN A 400 -20.27 -11.60 -11.69
CA ASN A 400 -21.04 -11.37 -10.48
C ASN A 400 -20.41 -12.15 -9.31
N CYS A 401 -20.32 -11.53 -8.14
CA CYS A 401 -19.80 -12.14 -6.92
C CYS A 401 -20.59 -11.63 -5.72
N VAL A 402 -20.95 -12.51 -4.78
CA VAL A 402 -21.60 -12.10 -3.52
C VAL A 402 -20.51 -11.68 -2.53
N MET A 403 -20.76 -10.63 -1.76
CA MET A 403 -19.82 -10.22 -0.70
C MET A 403 -19.78 -11.27 0.42
N GLU A 404 -18.60 -11.57 0.92
CA GLU A 404 -18.35 -12.52 2.01
C GLU A 404 -17.82 -11.78 3.22
N TYR A 405 -18.34 -12.11 4.40
CA TYR A 405 -17.92 -11.52 5.67
C TYR A 405 -16.99 -12.45 6.43
N HIS A 406 -15.79 -11.97 6.77
CA HIS A 406 -14.83 -12.70 7.59
C HIS A 406 -14.93 -12.23 9.04
N GLN A 407 -15.42 -13.09 9.93
CA GLN A 407 -15.72 -12.74 11.32
C GLN A 407 -14.47 -12.37 12.14
N THR A 408 -13.32 -12.98 11.85
CA THR A 408 -12.08 -12.74 12.60
C THR A 408 -11.48 -11.36 12.31
N THR A 409 -11.61 -10.89 11.08
CA THR A 409 -11.03 -9.62 10.60
C THR A 409 -12.06 -8.50 10.46
N GLY A 410 -13.35 -8.82 10.57
CA GLY A 410 -14.45 -7.89 10.33
C GLY A 410 -14.57 -7.43 8.88
N THR A 411 -13.95 -8.13 7.93
CA THR A 411 -13.85 -7.67 6.54
C THR A 411 -15.02 -8.17 5.69
N LEU A 412 -15.63 -7.26 4.93
CA LEU A 412 -16.68 -7.58 3.96
C LEU A 412 -16.14 -7.36 2.55
N SER A 413 -15.88 -8.44 1.81
CA SER A 413 -15.22 -8.40 0.50
C SER A 413 -15.87 -9.32 -0.53
N ALA A 414 -15.86 -8.93 -1.81
CA ALA A 414 -16.21 -9.77 -2.95
C ALA A 414 -14.94 -10.18 -3.70
N HIS A 415 -14.70 -11.50 -3.78
CA HIS A 415 -13.51 -12.09 -4.38
C HIS A 415 -13.80 -12.63 -5.78
N PHE A 416 -13.50 -11.85 -6.81
CA PHE A 416 -13.58 -12.30 -8.18
C PHE A 416 -12.32 -13.08 -8.54
N ARG A 417 -12.40 -14.42 -8.59
CA ARG A 417 -11.21 -15.27 -8.83
C ARG A 417 -10.97 -15.62 -10.31
N ASN A 418 -12.06 -15.73 -11.07
CA ASN A 418 -12.06 -16.39 -12.38
C ASN A 418 -12.79 -15.57 -13.46
N MET A 419 -12.70 -14.24 -13.41
CA MET A 419 -13.26 -13.40 -14.47
C MET A 419 -12.51 -13.63 -15.79
N SER A 420 -13.19 -13.47 -16.93
CA SER A 420 -12.55 -13.56 -18.25
C SER A 420 -13.21 -12.63 -19.25
N LEU A 421 -12.41 -11.83 -19.96
CA LEU A 421 -12.91 -10.91 -20.97
C LEU A 421 -13.03 -11.63 -22.32
N LYS A 422 -14.26 -11.82 -22.79
CA LYS A 422 -14.56 -12.59 -24.01
C LYS A 422 -14.57 -11.71 -25.27
N ARG A 423 -15.16 -10.52 -25.18
CA ARG A 423 -15.28 -9.56 -26.29
C ARG A 423 -15.09 -8.14 -25.78
N ILE A 424 -14.50 -7.29 -26.60
CA ILE A 424 -14.36 -5.85 -26.37
C ILE A 424 -14.83 -5.08 -27.61
N ARG A 425 -15.65 -4.06 -27.40
CA ARG A 425 -16.08 -3.06 -28.38
C ARG A 425 -15.13 -1.88 -28.27
N ARG A 426 -14.61 -1.44 -29.42
CA ARG A 426 -13.65 -0.35 -29.51
C ARG A 426 -14.24 0.78 -30.31
N SER A 427 -13.86 2.01 -29.97
CA SER A 427 -14.24 3.20 -30.74
C SER A 427 -13.54 3.22 -32.10
N ASP A 428 -14.18 3.85 -33.08
CA ASP A 428 -13.52 4.14 -34.36
C ASP A 428 -12.33 5.08 -34.13
N ARG A 429 -11.14 4.65 -34.58
CA ARG A 429 -9.88 5.38 -34.32
C ARG A 429 -9.86 6.69 -35.09
N ARG A 430 -9.36 7.75 -34.46
CA ARG A 430 -9.04 9.02 -35.13
C ARG A 430 -7.52 9.19 -35.18
N GLY A 431 -6.94 9.26 -36.38
CA GLY A 431 -5.53 9.59 -36.57
C GLY A 431 -4.54 8.47 -36.20
N ALA A 432 -3.47 8.83 -35.48
CA ALA A 432 -2.29 8.00 -35.23
C ALA A 432 -2.35 7.16 -33.93
N GLU A 433 -3.49 7.11 -33.24
CA GLU A 433 -3.63 6.40 -31.96
C GLU A 433 -3.58 4.88 -32.12
N SER A 434 -2.78 4.24 -31.26
CA SER A 434 -2.64 2.78 -31.24
C SER A 434 -3.73 2.12 -30.40
N VAL A 435 -4.08 0.88 -30.73
CA VAL A 435 -4.92 0.01 -29.90
C VAL A 435 -4.42 -0.09 -28.46
N THR A 436 -3.10 -0.07 -28.27
CA THR A 436 -2.45 -0.21 -26.96
C THR A 436 -2.51 1.07 -26.12
N GLU A 437 -3.09 2.15 -26.67
CA GLU A 437 -3.32 3.40 -25.96
C GLU A 437 -4.78 3.54 -25.51
N GLU A 438 -5.70 2.72 -26.03
CA GLU A 438 -7.11 2.74 -25.65
C GLU A 438 -7.29 2.17 -24.23
N LYS A 439 -7.75 3.04 -23.32
CA LYS A 439 -7.94 2.72 -21.90
C LYS A 439 -9.40 2.36 -21.61
N PHE A 440 -9.56 1.29 -20.83
CA PHE A 440 -10.83 0.84 -20.26
C PHE A 440 -10.75 0.85 -18.73
N THR A 441 -11.88 0.69 -18.06
CA THR A 441 -11.93 0.44 -16.61
C THR A 441 -12.99 -0.61 -16.31
N ILE A 442 -12.78 -1.36 -15.23
CA ILE A 442 -13.77 -2.28 -14.70
C ILE A 442 -14.55 -1.52 -13.63
N LEU A 443 -15.81 -1.23 -13.92
CA LEU A 443 -16.79 -0.72 -12.98
C LEU A 443 -17.32 -1.87 -12.13
N PHE A 444 -17.15 -1.76 -10.82
CA PHE A 444 -17.81 -2.59 -9.84
C PHE A 444 -18.99 -1.81 -9.26
N GLU A 445 -20.18 -2.41 -9.31
CA GLU A 445 -21.40 -1.82 -8.77
C GLU A 445 -22.13 -2.79 -7.83
N SER A 446 -22.75 -2.25 -6.80
CA SER A 446 -23.56 -3.02 -5.86
C SER A 446 -24.69 -2.16 -5.27
N GLN A 447 -25.75 -2.81 -4.82
CA GLN A 447 -26.88 -2.16 -4.17
C GLN A 447 -27.25 -2.93 -2.90
N PHE A 448 -27.40 -2.20 -1.79
CA PHE A 448 -27.80 -2.76 -0.50
C PHE A 448 -28.52 -1.73 0.35
N SER A 449 -29.17 -2.19 1.41
CA SER A 449 -29.82 -1.35 2.39
C SER A 449 -29.13 -1.42 3.76
N VAL A 450 -29.25 -0.34 4.53
CA VAL A 450 -28.71 -0.22 5.89
C VAL A 450 -29.83 0.21 6.83
N GLY A 451 -29.80 -0.30 8.07
CA GLY A 451 -30.75 0.09 9.13
C GLY A 451 -32.17 -0.43 8.95
N GLY A 452 -32.35 -1.65 8.44
CA GLY A 452 -33.69 -2.23 8.26
C GLY A 452 -34.47 -1.64 7.09
N ASN A 453 -33.81 -1.46 5.94
CA ASN A 453 -34.35 -0.85 4.71
C ASN A 453 -34.64 0.66 4.76
N GLU A 454 -34.14 1.36 5.78
CA GLU A 454 -34.30 2.81 5.87
C GLU A 454 -33.48 3.60 4.85
N LEU A 455 -32.25 3.16 4.59
CA LEU A 455 -31.35 3.78 3.61
C LEU A 455 -30.98 2.75 2.57
N VAL A 456 -31.11 3.10 1.29
CA VAL A 456 -30.71 2.26 0.15
C VAL A 456 -29.56 2.93 -0.55
N PHE A 457 -28.43 2.24 -0.63
CA PHE A 457 -27.22 2.72 -1.27
C PHE A 457 -26.98 1.99 -2.60
N GLN A 458 -26.59 2.75 -3.61
CA GLN A 458 -25.98 2.24 -4.83
C GLN A 458 -24.52 2.69 -4.82
N VAL A 459 -23.62 1.73 -4.64
CA VAL A 459 -22.18 2.00 -4.59
C VAL A 459 -21.54 1.60 -5.90
N LYS A 460 -20.58 2.41 -6.35
CA LYS A 460 -19.85 2.22 -7.59
C LYS A 460 -18.37 2.56 -7.36
N THR A 461 -17.47 1.73 -7.86
CA THR A 461 -16.04 2.02 -7.89
C THR A 461 -15.42 1.59 -9.21
N LEU A 462 -14.47 2.38 -9.70
CA LEU A 462 -13.74 2.13 -10.94
C LEU A 462 -12.38 1.54 -10.63
N SER A 463 -11.95 0.53 -11.39
CA SER A 463 -10.56 0.06 -11.36
C SER A 463 -9.62 1.14 -11.88
N LEU A 464 -8.33 0.94 -11.60
CA LEU A 464 -7.30 1.63 -12.37
C LEU A 464 -7.47 1.35 -13.87
N PRO A 465 -6.97 2.23 -14.75
CA PRO A 465 -7.06 2.02 -16.18
C PRO A 465 -6.45 0.69 -16.61
N VAL A 466 -7.16 0.00 -17.49
CA VAL A 466 -6.80 -1.28 -18.09
C VAL A 466 -6.67 -1.12 -19.60
N VAL A 467 -5.58 -1.62 -20.17
CA VAL A 467 -5.37 -1.74 -21.61
C VAL A 467 -5.65 -3.18 -22.03
N VAL A 468 -6.54 -3.35 -23.00
CA VAL A 468 -6.95 -4.69 -23.47
C VAL A 468 -6.14 -5.09 -24.69
N ILE A 469 -5.45 -6.23 -24.61
CA ILE A 469 -4.65 -6.80 -25.71
C ILE A 469 -5.23 -8.12 -26.21
N VAL A 470 -4.97 -8.44 -27.48
CA VAL A 470 -5.35 -9.72 -28.09
C VAL A 470 -4.14 -10.64 -28.27
N HIS A 471 -2.95 -10.06 -28.44
CA HIS A 471 -1.70 -10.79 -28.67
C HIS A 471 -0.59 -10.30 -27.74
N GLY A 472 0.30 -11.19 -27.32
CA GLY A 472 1.37 -10.88 -26.36
C GLY A 472 2.42 -9.89 -26.90
N SER A 473 2.55 -9.77 -28.22
CA SER A 473 3.43 -8.75 -28.83
C SER A 473 3.00 -7.31 -28.55
N GLN A 474 1.77 -7.10 -28.08
CA GLN A 474 1.24 -5.80 -27.71
C GLN A 474 1.55 -5.42 -26.25
N ASP A 475 2.06 -6.36 -25.46
CA ASP A 475 2.29 -6.18 -24.02
C ASP A 475 3.24 -5.01 -23.75
N ASN A 476 4.34 -4.93 -24.48
CA ASN A 476 5.32 -3.84 -24.38
C ASN A 476 4.65 -2.45 -24.46
N ASN A 477 3.90 -2.18 -25.53
CA ASN A 477 3.27 -0.88 -25.71
C ASN A 477 2.12 -0.64 -24.72
N ALA A 478 1.38 -1.69 -24.34
CA ALA A 478 0.30 -1.58 -23.35
C ALA A 478 0.86 -1.25 -21.95
N THR A 479 1.96 -1.88 -21.56
CA THR A 479 2.67 -1.61 -20.31
C THR A 479 3.22 -0.19 -20.28
N ALA A 480 3.65 0.37 -21.41
CA ALA A 480 4.05 1.78 -21.51
C ALA A 480 2.89 2.73 -21.13
N THR A 481 1.71 2.48 -21.70
CA THR A 481 0.49 3.28 -21.44
C THR A 481 0.09 3.21 -19.97
N VAL A 482 0.16 2.01 -19.37
CA VAL A 482 -0.13 1.78 -17.96
C VAL A 482 0.89 2.49 -17.07
N LEU A 483 2.19 2.36 -17.38
CA LEU A 483 3.26 3.03 -16.64
C LEU A 483 3.03 4.54 -16.57
N TRP A 484 2.78 5.14 -17.74
CA TRP A 484 2.57 6.59 -17.86
C TRP A 484 1.33 7.05 -17.09
N ASP A 485 0.22 6.31 -17.16
CA ASP A 485 -0.99 6.64 -16.43
C ASP A 485 -0.81 6.53 -14.92
N ASN A 486 -0.24 5.43 -14.44
CA ASN A 486 0.01 5.24 -13.02
C ASN A 486 0.99 6.26 -12.44
N ALA A 487 2.04 6.60 -13.19
CA ALA A 487 3.06 7.53 -12.72
C ALA A 487 2.54 8.98 -12.65
N PHE A 488 1.77 9.42 -13.65
CA PHE A 488 1.53 10.86 -13.87
C PHE A 488 0.06 11.29 -13.76
N ALA A 489 -0.86 10.38 -13.41
CA ALA A 489 -2.23 10.77 -13.11
C ALA A 489 -2.30 11.67 -11.86
N GLU A 490 -3.00 12.80 -11.99
CA GLU A 490 -3.29 13.69 -10.87
C GLU A 490 -4.48 13.18 -10.03
N PRO A 491 -4.47 13.37 -8.70
CA PRO A 491 -5.63 13.09 -7.85
C PRO A 491 -6.86 13.90 -8.29
N GLY A 492 -8.04 13.27 -8.36
CA GLY A 492 -9.29 13.94 -8.72
C GLY A 492 -9.42 14.31 -10.21
N ARG A 493 -8.49 13.88 -11.07
CA ARG A 493 -8.59 14.10 -12.52
C ARG A 493 -9.90 13.59 -13.10
N VAL A 494 -10.33 14.19 -14.21
CA VAL A 494 -11.30 13.55 -15.10
C VAL A 494 -10.71 12.21 -15.56
N PRO A 495 -11.48 11.11 -15.57
CA PRO A 495 -10.97 9.77 -15.85
C PRO A 495 -10.07 9.75 -17.09
N PHE A 496 -8.94 9.06 -16.96
CA PHE A 496 -7.97 8.75 -18.02
C PHE A 496 -7.13 9.92 -18.57
N ILE A 497 -7.37 11.16 -18.13
CA ILE A 497 -6.53 12.32 -18.50
C ILE A 497 -5.14 12.18 -17.89
N VAL A 498 -4.10 12.25 -18.72
CA VAL A 498 -2.70 12.23 -18.29
C VAL A 498 -1.96 13.38 -18.96
N PRO A 499 -0.87 13.89 -18.35
CA PRO A 499 -0.01 14.86 -19.00
C PRO A 499 0.57 14.32 -20.32
N ASP A 500 0.55 15.14 -21.37
CA ASP A 500 1.19 14.82 -22.66
C ASP A 500 2.73 14.92 -22.58
N LYS A 501 3.24 15.67 -21.60
CA LYS A 501 4.66 15.79 -21.29
C LYS A 501 4.91 15.86 -19.80
N VAL A 502 6.04 15.35 -19.37
CA VAL A 502 6.45 15.28 -17.95
C VAL A 502 7.90 15.73 -17.79
N LEU A 503 8.24 16.20 -16.60
CA LEU A 503 9.63 16.55 -16.28
C LEU A 503 10.49 15.28 -16.21
N TRP A 504 11.72 15.37 -16.72
CA TRP A 504 12.64 14.23 -16.75
C TRP A 504 12.91 13.60 -15.36
N PRO A 505 13.10 14.36 -14.27
CA PRO A 505 13.25 13.77 -12.93
C PRO A 505 12.06 12.91 -12.49
N GLN A 506 10.82 13.35 -12.77
CA GLN A 506 9.62 12.58 -12.42
C GLN A 506 9.56 11.26 -13.18
N LEU A 507 9.97 11.26 -14.45
CA LEU A 507 10.05 10.04 -15.22
C LEU A 507 11.20 9.14 -14.76
N CYS A 508 12.35 9.69 -14.35
CA CYS A 508 13.44 8.90 -13.79
C CYS A 508 12.99 8.08 -12.59
N GLU A 509 12.19 8.67 -11.70
CA GLU A 509 11.60 7.96 -10.56
C GLU A 509 10.71 6.80 -11.03
N ALA A 510 9.83 7.04 -12.01
CA ALA A 510 8.96 6.00 -12.57
C ALA A 510 9.74 4.87 -13.26
N LEU A 511 10.79 5.21 -14.03
CA LEU A 511 11.67 4.23 -14.69
C LEU A 511 12.45 3.40 -13.67
N ASN A 512 13.01 4.04 -12.64
CA ASN A 512 13.77 3.36 -11.60
C ASN A 512 12.86 2.43 -10.77
N MET A 513 11.67 2.90 -10.41
CA MET A 513 10.64 2.11 -9.74
C MET A 513 10.27 0.87 -10.55
N LYS A 514 9.95 1.06 -11.84
CA LYS A 514 9.62 -0.03 -12.75
C LYS A 514 10.78 -1.00 -12.93
N TYR A 515 12.00 -0.49 -13.08
CA TYR A 515 13.21 -1.29 -13.25
C TYR A 515 13.46 -2.21 -12.05
N LYS A 516 13.43 -1.67 -10.82
CA LYS A 516 13.62 -2.46 -9.60
C LYS A 516 12.61 -3.59 -9.48
N ALA A 517 11.34 -3.31 -9.76
CA ALA A 517 10.28 -4.30 -9.65
C ALA A 517 10.34 -5.36 -10.76
N GLU A 518 10.59 -4.96 -12.00
CA GLU A 518 10.64 -5.89 -13.14
C GLU A 518 11.85 -6.82 -13.04
N VAL A 519 13.02 -6.29 -12.68
CA VAL A 519 14.25 -7.07 -12.47
C VAL A 519 14.22 -7.84 -11.13
N GLN A 520 13.28 -7.49 -10.24
CA GLN A 520 13.17 -8.01 -8.88
C GLN A 520 14.49 -7.86 -8.10
N SER A 521 15.03 -6.63 -8.12
CA SER A 521 16.28 -6.27 -7.48
C SER A 521 16.13 -5.00 -6.66
N ASN A 522 16.79 -4.96 -5.50
CA ASN A 522 16.92 -3.73 -4.72
C ASN A 522 17.90 -2.75 -5.36
N ARG A 523 18.79 -3.23 -6.26
CA ARG A 523 19.69 -2.40 -7.06
C ARG A 523 18.91 -1.77 -8.21
N GLY A 524 18.60 -0.49 -8.06
CA GLY A 524 17.99 0.33 -9.10
C GLY A 524 19.01 0.98 -10.04
N LEU A 525 18.54 2.01 -10.73
CA LEU A 525 19.33 2.87 -11.60
C LEU A 525 20.11 3.89 -10.74
N SER A 526 21.42 3.98 -10.96
CA SER A 526 22.25 5.05 -10.38
C SER A 526 22.03 6.38 -11.12
N GLU A 527 22.52 7.48 -10.55
CA GLU A 527 22.49 8.80 -11.21
C GLU A 527 23.18 8.77 -12.58
N GLU A 528 24.32 8.09 -12.69
CA GLU A 528 25.02 7.88 -13.97
C GLU A 528 24.16 7.12 -14.99
N ASN A 529 23.40 6.11 -14.53
CA ASN A 529 22.48 5.38 -15.40
C ASN A 529 21.36 6.31 -15.91
N LEU A 530 20.83 7.18 -15.05
CA LEU A 530 19.80 8.14 -15.41
C LEU A 530 20.32 9.20 -16.41
N VAL A 531 21.57 9.65 -16.26
CA VAL A 531 22.22 10.54 -17.24
C VAL A 531 22.34 9.86 -18.60
N PHE A 532 22.79 8.60 -18.65
CA PHE A 532 22.83 7.85 -19.90
C PHE A 532 21.44 7.73 -20.55
N LEU A 533 20.40 7.45 -19.75
CA LEU A 533 19.03 7.39 -20.25
C LEU A 533 18.57 8.75 -20.81
N ALA A 534 18.98 9.85 -20.20
CA ALA A 534 18.67 11.20 -20.65
C ALA A 534 19.38 11.51 -21.98
N GLN A 535 20.67 11.19 -22.09
CA GLN A 535 21.43 11.31 -23.34
C GLN A 535 20.75 10.53 -24.47
N LYS A 536 20.29 9.29 -24.18
CA LYS A 536 19.60 8.44 -25.15
C LYS A 536 18.22 8.98 -25.54
N ALA A 537 17.43 9.43 -24.57
CA ALA A 537 16.08 9.93 -24.78
C ALA A 537 16.08 11.25 -25.58
N PHE A 538 17.00 12.16 -25.27
CA PHE A 538 17.04 13.50 -25.85
C PHE A 538 18.08 13.68 -26.96
N SER A 539 18.87 12.64 -27.26
CA SER A 539 20.03 12.73 -28.16
C SER A 539 21.01 13.86 -27.77
N SER A 540 21.17 14.07 -26.46
CA SER A 540 22.05 15.08 -25.87
C SER A 540 23.41 14.48 -25.54
N SER A 541 24.46 15.31 -25.58
CA SER A 541 25.83 14.91 -25.21
C SER A 541 26.26 15.38 -23.82
N SER A 542 25.38 16.06 -23.05
CA SER A 542 25.72 16.51 -21.70
C SER A 542 25.91 15.32 -20.76
N VAL A 543 26.87 15.44 -19.85
CA VAL A 543 27.12 14.45 -18.77
C VAL A 543 26.64 14.96 -17.40
N ASN A 544 26.18 16.22 -17.32
CA ASN A 544 25.76 16.85 -16.09
C ASN A 544 24.27 16.57 -15.81
N PRO A 545 23.91 15.93 -14.68
CA PRO A 545 22.52 15.67 -14.31
C PRO A 545 21.62 16.93 -14.26
N GLU A 546 22.16 18.07 -13.83
CA GLU A 546 21.38 19.30 -13.64
C GLU A 546 20.84 19.88 -14.96
N ASP A 547 21.52 19.62 -16.08
CA ASP A 547 21.09 20.09 -17.41
C ASP A 547 19.75 19.48 -17.82
N TYR A 548 19.45 18.28 -17.30
CA TYR A 548 18.23 17.54 -17.61
C TYR A 548 17.06 17.84 -16.67
N ARG A 549 17.30 18.56 -15.56
CA ARG A 549 16.31 18.76 -14.50
C ARG A 549 15.03 19.46 -14.96
N ASN A 550 15.18 20.40 -15.90
CA ASN A 550 14.08 21.18 -16.47
C ASN A 550 13.64 20.65 -17.86
N MET A 551 14.27 19.60 -18.37
CA MET A 551 13.86 19.01 -19.64
C MET A 551 12.55 18.25 -19.46
N THR A 552 11.73 18.27 -20.49
CA THR A 552 10.46 17.54 -20.54
C THR A 552 10.48 16.50 -21.62
N MET A 553 9.98 15.29 -21.33
CA MET A 553 9.71 14.28 -22.34
C MET A 553 8.22 14.18 -22.63
N THR A 554 7.86 14.16 -23.91
CA THR A 554 6.48 13.92 -24.35
C THR A 554 6.15 12.43 -24.41
N TRP A 555 4.86 12.07 -24.34
CA TRP A 555 4.39 10.69 -24.57
C TRP A 555 4.84 10.18 -25.95
N SER A 556 4.81 11.06 -26.95
CA SER A 556 5.23 10.73 -28.31
C SER A 556 6.70 10.31 -28.36
N GLN A 557 7.60 11.10 -27.77
CA GLN A 557 9.03 10.77 -27.67
C GLN A 557 9.29 9.49 -26.86
N PHE A 558 8.48 9.24 -25.84
CA PHE A 558 8.63 8.07 -24.98
C PHE A 558 8.28 6.75 -25.70
N ASN A 559 7.14 6.70 -26.40
CA ASN A 559 6.60 5.44 -26.93
C ASN A 559 5.91 5.48 -28.32
N ARG A 560 5.98 6.58 -29.07
CA ARG A 560 5.49 6.64 -30.47
C ARG A 560 6.60 6.86 -31.48
N GLU A 561 7.48 7.82 -31.21
CA GLU A 561 8.61 8.18 -32.07
C GLU A 561 9.76 7.20 -31.90
N SER A 562 10.35 6.79 -33.02
CA SER A 562 11.56 5.97 -32.99
C SER A 562 12.76 6.84 -32.61
N LEU A 563 13.69 6.27 -31.84
CA LEU A 563 14.96 6.94 -31.53
C LEU A 563 15.73 7.26 -32.82
N PRO A 564 16.51 8.37 -32.87
CA PRO A 564 17.25 8.74 -34.07
C PRO A 564 18.16 7.61 -34.58
N GLY A 565 18.01 7.28 -35.87
CA GLY A 565 18.76 6.19 -36.51
C GLY A 565 18.33 4.77 -36.10
N ARG A 566 17.18 4.62 -35.41
CA ARG A 566 16.61 3.34 -34.98
C ARG A 566 15.19 3.14 -35.50
N ASN A 567 14.70 1.91 -35.41
CA ASN A 567 13.35 1.49 -35.78
C ASN A 567 12.48 1.15 -34.55
N PHE A 568 12.91 1.58 -33.37
CA PHE A 568 12.24 1.32 -32.09
C PHE A 568 12.22 2.57 -31.21
N THR A 569 11.25 2.63 -30.31
CA THR A 569 11.03 3.74 -29.38
C THR A 569 11.97 3.66 -28.17
N PHE A 570 12.06 4.74 -27.39
CA PHE A 570 12.81 4.73 -26.13
C PHE A 570 12.30 3.64 -25.18
N TRP A 571 10.98 3.55 -25.00
CA TRP A 571 10.37 2.55 -24.13
C TRP A 571 10.63 1.11 -24.60
N GLN A 572 10.49 0.82 -25.90
CA GLN A 572 10.76 -0.51 -26.45
C GLN A 572 12.18 -0.98 -26.14
N TRP A 573 13.15 -0.07 -26.25
CA TRP A 573 14.53 -0.37 -25.89
C TRP A 573 14.69 -0.62 -24.39
N PHE A 574 14.12 0.26 -23.54
CA PHE A 574 14.26 0.15 -22.09
C PHE A 574 13.57 -1.10 -21.52
N ASP A 575 12.39 -1.44 -22.02
CA ASP A 575 11.69 -2.68 -21.68
C ASP A 575 12.47 -3.92 -22.11
N GLY A 576 13.07 -3.91 -23.31
CA GLY A 576 13.97 -4.98 -23.74
C GLY A 576 15.17 -5.16 -22.81
N VAL A 577 15.73 -4.07 -22.27
CA VAL A 577 16.81 -4.12 -21.27
C VAL A 577 16.31 -4.73 -19.96
N MET A 578 15.14 -4.32 -19.46
CA MET A 578 14.53 -4.89 -18.25
C MET A 578 14.30 -6.40 -18.40
N GLU A 579 13.71 -6.81 -19.52
CA GLU A 579 13.37 -8.21 -19.80
C GLU A 579 14.62 -9.09 -19.94
N LEU A 580 15.65 -8.61 -20.64
CA LEU A 580 16.95 -9.30 -20.72
C LEU A 580 17.56 -9.46 -19.32
N THR A 581 17.53 -8.38 -18.53
CA THR A 581 18.13 -8.37 -17.19
C THR A 581 17.41 -9.34 -16.27
N LYS A 582 16.08 -9.26 -16.22
CA LYS A 582 15.21 -10.15 -15.44
C LYS A 582 15.44 -11.63 -15.76
N LYS A 583 15.51 -11.99 -17.05
CA LYS A 583 15.60 -13.39 -17.48
C LYS A 583 16.99 -13.99 -17.35
N HIS A 584 18.03 -13.23 -17.67
CA HIS A 584 19.38 -13.79 -17.87
C HIS A 584 20.47 -13.14 -17.03
N LEU A 585 20.30 -11.90 -16.58
CA LEU A 585 21.41 -11.11 -16.01
C LEU A 585 21.22 -10.71 -14.56
N LYS A 586 20.08 -11.04 -13.94
CA LYS A 586 19.70 -10.60 -12.58
C LYS A 586 20.80 -10.82 -11.54
N PRO A 587 21.44 -12.00 -11.40
CA PRO A 587 22.50 -12.19 -10.42
C PRO A 587 23.71 -11.26 -10.67
N HIS A 588 24.09 -11.10 -11.94
CA HIS A 588 25.25 -10.31 -12.34
C HIS A 588 24.99 -8.80 -12.18
N TRP A 589 23.73 -8.40 -12.39
CA TRP A 589 23.28 -7.04 -12.08
C TRP A 589 23.34 -6.78 -10.58
N ASN A 590 22.82 -7.68 -9.74
CA ASN A 590 22.80 -7.49 -8.29
C ASN A 590 24.22 -7.36 -7.71
N ASP A 591 25.16 -8.13 -8.25
CA ASP A 591 26.54 -8.17 -7.76
C ASP A 591 27.43 -7.04 -8.32
N GLY A 592 26.84 -6.09 -9.06
CA GLY A 592 27.60 -4.98 -9.61
C GLY A 592 28.56 -5.38 -10.75
N ALA A 593 28.36 -6.55 -11.37
CA ALA A 593 29.22 -7.00 -12.47
C ALA A 593 28.88 -6.33 -13.81
N ILE A 594 27.66 -5.80 -13.93
CA ILE A 594 27.17 -5.10 -15.12
C ILE A 594 27.11 -3.60 -14.83
N LEU A 595 27.82 -2.80 -15.65
CA LEU A 595 27.67 -1.35 -15.70
C LEU A 595 26.38 -0.97 -16.45
N GLY A 596 26.11 -1.65 -17.57
CA GLY A 596 24.83 -1.58 -18.29
C GLY A 596 24.66 -0.29 -19.10
N PHE A 597 24.32 0.81 -18.44
CA PHE A 597 23.92 2.06 -19.08
C PHE A 597 25.13 2.93 -19.41
N VAL A 598 25.94 2.49 -20.39
CA VAL A 598 27.15 3.16 -20.86
C VAL A 598 27.16 3.17 -22.38
N ASN A 599 27.36 4.34 -22.98
CA ASN A 599 27.39 4.47 -24.44
C ASN A 599 28.75 4.02 -25.01
N LYS A 600 28.83 3.83 -26.33
CA LYS A 600 30.05 3.34 -26.99
C LYS A 600 31.28 4.25 -26.75
N GLN A 601 31.09 5.57 -26.75
CA GLN A 601 32.17 6.53 -26.55
C GLN A 601 32.67 6.52 -25.10
N GLN A 602 31.76 6.55 -24.13
CA GLN A 602 32.08 6.41 -22.70
C GLN A 602 32.83 5.11 -22.43
N ALA A 603 32.36 3.99 -22.99
CA ALA A 603 33.05 2.71 -22.85
C ALA A 603 34.47 2.75 -23.43
N GLN A 604 34.67 3.45 -24.56
CA GLN A 604 36.00 3.65 -25.14
C GLN A 604 36.90 4.46 -24.19
N ASP A 605 36.42 5.59 -23.70
CA ASP A 605 37.19 6.49 -22.82
C ASP A 605 37.55 5.80 -21.49
N MET A 606 36.61 5.04 -20.91
CA MET A 606 36.82 4.29 -19.67
C MET A 606 37.85 3.15 -19.81
N LEU A 607 37.92 2.50 -20.97
CA LEU A 607 38.78 1.34 -21.19
C LEU A 607 40.17 1.69 -21.73
N MET A 608 40.32 2.76 -22.52
CA MET A 608 41.61 3.12 -23.14
C MET A 608 42.72 3.37 -22.11
N SER A 609 42.36 3.88 -20.92
CA SER A 609 43.30 4.13 -19.81
C SER A 609 43.63 2.89 -18.95
N LYS A 610 42.97 1.75 -19.19
CA LYS A 610 43.10 0.52 -18.38
C LYS A 610 44.05 -0.50 -19.01
N PRO A 611 44.54 -1.52 -18.28
CA PRO A 611 45.40 -2.57 -18.84
C PRO A 611 44.74 -3.39 -19.96
N ASN A 612 45.55 -4.04 -20.81
CA ASN A 612 45.03 -4.96 -21.84
C ASN A 612 44.26 -6.12 -21.20
N GLY A 613 43.12 -6.48 -21.81
CA GLY A 613 42.21 -7.49 -21.30
C GLY A 613 41.22 -6.97 -20.26
N THR A 614 41.25 -5.68 -19.89
CA THR A 614 40.17 -5.06 -19.12
C THR A 614 38.92 -4.91 -19.98
N PHE A 615 37.77 -5.32 -19.45
CA PHE A 615 36.49 -5.32 -20.15
C PHE A 615 35.36 -4.79 -19.29
N LEU A 616 34.27 -4.39 -19.94
CA LEU A 616 33.02 -4.00 -19.30
C LEU A 616 31.81 -4.54 -20.07
N LEU A 617 30.69 -4.62 -19.36
CA LEU A 617 29.41 -5.08 -19.88
C LEU A 617 28.46 -3.89 -19.97
N ARG A 618 27.95 -3.63 -21.19
CA ARG A 618 27.02 -2.52 -21.46
C ARG A 618 25.85 -2.98 -22.33
N PHE A 619 24.69 -2.40 -22.14
CA PHE A 619 23.53 -2.63 -22.98
C PHE A 619 23.76 -2.06 -24.38
N SER A 620 23.24 -2.75 -25.40
CA SER A 620 23.38 -2.35 -26.78
C SER A 620 22.51 -1.15 -27.08
N ASP A 621 23.08 -0.11 -27.70
CA ASP A 621 22.30 1.02 -28.21
C ASP A 621 21.53 0.69 -29.49
N SER A 622 21.93 -0.40 -30.17
CA SER A 622 21.48 -0.76 -31.51
C SER A 622 20.50 -1.91 -31.58
N GLU A 623 20.51 -2.77 -30.57
CA GLU A 623 19.76 -4.03 -30.54
C GLU A 623 18.89 -4.03 -29.27
N ILE A 624 17.58 -4.24 -29.45
CA ILE A 624 16.65 -4.31 -28.31
C ILE A 624 16.98 -5.55 -27.48
N GLY A 625 17.10 -5.39 -26.16
CA GLY A 625 17.41 -6.51 -25.28
C GLY A 625 18.75 -7.19 -25.61
N GLY A 626 19.72 -6.40 -26.07
CA GLY A 626 21.09 -6.85 -26.30
C GLY A 626 22.06 -6.35 -25.23
N ILE A 627 23.05 -7.16 -24.85
CA ILE A 627 24.21 -6.75 -24.04
C ILE A 627 25.50 -7.05 -24.81
N THR A 628 26.44 -6.11 -24.82
CA THR A 628 27.74 -6.24 -25.51
C THR A 628 28.89 -6.20 -24.52
N ILE A 629 29.97 -6.90 -24.88
CA ILE A 629 31.23 -6.90 -24.15
C ILE A 629 32.19 -5.99 -24.91
N ALA A 630 32.67 -4.96 -24.23
CA ALA A 630 33.73 -4.09 -24.74
C ALA A 630 35.02 -4.35 -23.95
N TRP A 631 36.16 -4.47 -24.63
CA TRP A 631 37.46 -4.69 -23.98
C TRP A 631 38.59 -3.96 -24.71
N VAL A 632 39.63 -3.58 -23.96
CA VAL A 632 40.83 -2.97 -24.54
C VAL A 632 41.90 -4.04 -24.80
N ALA A 633 42.48 -4.01 -26.00
CA ALA A 633 43.60 -4.86 -26.37
C ALA A 633 44.46 -4.18 -27.44
N GLU A 634 45.69 -4.67 -27.62
CA GLU A 634 46.54 -4.24 -28.72
C GLU A 634 45.96 -4.65 -30.08
N ASN A 635 46.20 -3.80 -31.07
CA ASN A 635 45.82 -4.05 -32.45
C ASN A 635 46.71 -5.16 -33.02
N PRO A 636 46.15 -6.30 -33.45
CA PRO A 636 46.92 -7.38 -34.07
C PRO A 636 47.70 -6.93 -35.31
N ASN A 637 47.20 -5.89 -36.00
CA ASN A 637 47.76 -5.41 -37.27
C ASN A 637 48.79 -4.28 -37.11
N LYS A 638 48.89 -3.67 -35.91
CA LYS A 638 49.79 -2.54 -35.63
C LYS A 638 50.30 -2.61 -34.20
N ALA A 639 51.50 -3.16 -34.03
CA ALA A 639 52.14 -3.27 -32.73
C ALA A 639 52.28 -1.89 -32.05
N GLY A 640 51.87 -1.81 -30.78
CA GLY A 640 51.88 -0.57 -29.98
C GLY A 640 50.61 0.30 -30.10
N GLU A 641 49.70 0.02 -31.04
CA GLU A 641 48.41 0.70 -31.11
C GLU A 641 47.37 -0.06 -30.27
N ARG A 642 46.71 0.64 -29.33
CA ARG A 642 45.67 0.06 -28.47
C ARG A 642 44.30 0.51 -28.96
N MET A 643 43.33 -0.40 -28.97
CA MET A 643 41.95 -0.06 -29.33
C MET A 643 40.94 -0.81 -28.48
N VAL A 644 39.72 -0.28 -28.43
CA VAL A 644 38.59 -0.88 -27.73
C VAL A 644 37.76 -1.70 -28.71
N TRP A 645 37.78 -3.01 -28.52
CA TRP A 645 37.01 -3.97 -29.27
C TRP A 645 35.62 -4.10 -28.66
N ASN A 646 34.60 -4.31 -29.50
CA ASN A 646 33.22 -4.50 -29.07
C ASN A 646 32.66 -5.74 -29.76
N LEU A 647 32.15 -6.70 -28.99
CA LEU A 647 31.45 -7.86 -29.55
C LEU A 647 30.08 -7.47 -30.10
N MET A 648 29.59 -8.28 -31.04
CA MET A 648 28.18 -8.24 -31.42
C MET A 648 27.30 -8.47 -30.17
N PRO A 649 26.22 -7.70 -29.97
CA PRO A 649 25.37 -7.85 -28.80
C PRO A 649 24.78 -9.26 -28.68
N TYR A 650 24.83 -9.82 -27.48
CA TYR A 650 24.13 -11.04 -27.11
C TYR A 650 22.70 -10.73 -26.66
N THR A 651 21.76 -11.54 -27.12
CA THR A 651 20.33 -11.42 -26.84
C THR A 651 19.83 -12.61 -26.01
N THR A 652 18.55 -12.60 -25.66
CA THR A 652 17.83 -13.75 -25.06
C THR A 652 18.06 -15.06 -25.82
N LYS A 653 18.16 -15.02 -27.16
CA LYS A 653 18.41 -16.21 -27.99
C LYS A 653 19.78 -16.81 -27.71
N ASP A 654 20.79 -15.96 -27.55
CA ASP A 654 22.17 -16.38 -27.27
C ASP A 654 22.30 -16.97 -25.86
N PHE A 655 21.62 -16.35 -24.88
CA PHE A 655 21.65 -16.81 -23.49
C PHE A 655 20.81 -18.06 -23.22
N SER A 656 19.85 -18.35 -24.10
CA SER A 656 19.12 -19.62 -24.09
C SER A 656 20.01 -20.80 -24.50
N ILE A 657 21.05 -20.54 -25.28
CA ILE A 657 22.03 -21.57 -25.71
C ILE A 657 23.15 -21.70 -24.67
N ARG A 658 23.68 -20.57 -24.19
CA ARG A 658 24.80 -20.54 -23.25
C ARG A 658 24.81 -19.28 -22.41
N SER A 659 25.02 -19.42 -21.11
CA SER A 659 24.96 -18.32 -20.13
C SER A 659 25.99 -17.21 -20.41
N LEU A 660 25.76 -16.02 -19.86
CA LEU A 660 26.71 -14.91 -19.96
C LEU A 660 28.06 -15.26 -19.31
N ALA A 661 28.04 -15.86 -18.12
CA ALA A 661 29.26 -16.22 -17.40
C ALA A 661 30.10 -17.22 -18.19
N ASP A 662 29.50 -18.26 -18.76
CA ASP A 662 30.23 -19.26 -19.56
C ASP A 662 30.81 -18.64 -20.84
N ARG A 663 30.06 -17.74 -21.49
CA ARG A 663 30.57 -17.00 -22.67
C ARG A 663 31.76 -16.11 -22.32
N ILE A 664 31.74 -15.48 -21.14
CA ILE A 664 32.88 -14.70 -20.63
C ILE A 664 34.06 -15.62 -20.30
N SER A 665 33.80 -16.81 -19.75
CA SER A 665 34.83 -17.82 -19.46
C SER A 665 35.56 -18.27 -20.72
N ASP A 666 34.82 -18.54 -21.81
CA ASP A 666 35.38 -19.02 -23.09
C ASP A 666 36.33 -17.99 -23.76
N LEU A 667 36.24 -16.71 -23.39
CA LEU A 667 37.03 -15.64 -23.98
C LEU A 667 38.30 -15.40 -23.17
N ASN A 668 39.40 -16.01 -23.63
CA ASN A 668 40.72 -15.90 -22.99
C ASN A 668 41.31 -14.48 -23.01
N HIS A 669 40.83 -13.61 -23.90
CA HIS A 669 41.25 -12.21 -23.98
C HIS A 669 40.67 -11.33 -22.86
N LEU A 670 39.65 -11.82 -22.14
CA LEU A 670 39.03 -11.11 -21.03
C LEU A 670 39.71 -11.53 -19.72
N LEU A 671 40.35 -10.57 -19.05
CA LEU A 671 41.16 -10.80 -17.86
C LEU A 671 40.61 -10.09 -16.64
N PHE A 672 40.22 -8.82 -16.78
CA PHE A 672 39.78 -7.97 -15.67
C PHE A 672 38.45 -7.30 -16.00
N LEU A 673 37.44 -7.49 -15.14
CA LEU A 673 36.23 -6.70 -15.19
C LEU A 673 36.51 -5.30 -14.63
N TYR A 674 36.07 -4.27 -15.36
CA TYR A 674 36.18 -2.88 -14.92
C TYR A 674 35.61 -2.67 -13.50
N PRO A 675 36.28 -1.87 -12.63
CA PRO A 675 37.51 -1.12 -12.92
C PRO A 675 38.81 -1.94 -12.88
N ASP A 676 38.90 -2.96 -12.03
CA ASP A 676 40.14 -3.70 -11.74
C ASP A 676 39.91 -5.05 -11.02
N ARG A 677 38.78 -5.73 -11.27
CA ARG A 677 38.47 -7.03 -10.66
C ARG A 677 38.84 -8.20 -11.57
N PRO A 678 39.59 -9.22 -11.11
CA PRO A 678 39.85 -10.44 -11.90
C PRO A 678 38.55 -11.11 -12.40
N LYS A 679 38.56 -11.60 -13.64
CA LYS A 679 37.42 -12.27 -14.28
C LYS A 679 36.84 -13.39 -13.40
N ASP A 680 37.70 -14.29 -12.94
CA ASP A 680 37.27 -15.49 -12.22
C ASP A 680 36.77 -15.14 -10.80
N GLU A 681 37.25 -14.07 -10.18
CA GLU A 681 36.71 -13.59 -8.90
C GLU A 681 35.22 -13.22 -9.02
N VAL A 682 34.84 -12.61 -10.15
CA VAL A 682 33.49 -12.11 -10.35
C VAL A 682 32.56 -13.19 -10.90
N PHE A 683 33.02 -13.98 -11.88
CA PHE A 683 32.16 -14.86 -12.67
C PHE A 683 32.25 -16.35 -12.33
N SER A 684 33.28 -16.82 -11.62
CA SER A 684 33.49 -18.27 -11.38
C SER A 684 32.31 -18.96 -10.71
N LYS A 685 31.66 -18.28 -9.77
CA LYS A 685 30.44 -18.77 -9.09
C LYS A 685 29.24 -19.01 -10.00
N TYR A 686 29.28 -18.51 -11.22
CA TYR A 686 28.22 -18.68 -12.23
C TYR A 686 28.62 -19.61 -13.38
N TYR A 687 29.83 -20.15 -13.37
CA TYR A 687 30.27 -21.08 -14.41
C TYR A 687 29.52 -22.40 -14.29
N THR A 688 29.09 -22.92 -15.43
CA THR A 688 28.52 -24.26 -15.50
C THR A 688 29.67 -25.25 -15.31
N PRO A 689 29.63 -26.11 -14.26
CA PRO A 689 30.68 -27.10 -14.05
C PRO A 689 30.72 -28.04 -15.27
N PRO A 690 31.92 -28.43 -15.73
CA PRO A 690 32.02 -29.41 -16.81
C PRO A 690 31.31 -30.69 -16.38
N LEU A 691 30.48 -31.25 -17.26
CA LEU A 691 29.93 -32.59 -17.09
C LEU A 691 31.12 -33.53 -16.89
N CYS A 692 31.36 -33.97 -15.65
CA CYS A 692 32.28 -35.05 -15.39
C CYS A 692 31.84 -36.22 -16.27
N LYS A 693 32.74 -36.70 -17.13
CA LYS A 693 32.57 -38.00 -17.76
C LYS A 693 32.35 -38.99 -16.62
N LEU A 694 31.15 -39.56 -16.55
CA LEU A 694 30.97 -40.84 -15.89
C LEU A 694 31.88 -41.79 -16.66
N ASP A 695 33.03 -42.11 -16.08
CA ASP A 695 33.84 -43.22 -16.53
C ASP A 695 32.93 -44.46 -16.47
N LEU A 696 32.61 -44.97 -17.67
CA LEU A 696 31.86 -46.20 -17.90
C LEU A 696 32.65 -47.42 -17.43
#